data_AF-A0A7C4QCQ3-F1
#
_entry.id   AF-A0A7C4QCQ3-F1
#
_cell.length_a   1.000
_cell.length_b   1.000
_cell.length_c   1.000
_cell.angle_alpha   90.00
_cell.angle_beta   90.00
_cell.angle_gamma   90.00
#
_symmetry.space_group_name_H-M   'P 1'
#
loop_
_entity.id
_entity.type
_entity.pdbx_description
1 polymer ?
#
loop_
_entity_poly.entity_id
_entity_poly.type
_entity_poly.pdbx_seq_one_letter_code
_entity_poly.pdbx_strand_id
1 'polypeptide(L)'
;MSAPTLSVERLSTSCIILGDCPYKEALGAEFMRRQVITTDDVTQADYVLVWGKVGIVRGATGRIIYLHPYEDWVKTPPIISPKSNERHLFLGSIYDAEHKGMILSTFYEEAINSNRLTIPGDGVGKCYLISARLVVEQIVLATLHPQSRGAVYLLGYEYSLLTLAHLFRSALNLHVSVVFDPQKKYYEPSFERSNYIAGLESLGLVPGSEDQELLSYLKKLTLPTPPKPQPNNSSAAARLTPFTPPKSSEPIKSKPSTTRRIQKIEFEPIKPPSPPRKSFKLKLNYRLPKLKFSHQFLNTLTVVAVSLLLYLSSLFVAILILLNTLSQIQSDFRKGGGVVSHELGTLASNYLLVNASFWESVLPNSTSLTQTIKLLDGTTQTFNLIKDVTSLRGSINEMVALTLGQKSGELLPPLNNSRRLVETVYTKLSLLFATLPDDLPSYFPASLQNRYQSFLTRLRLAKDSLLTSKALLAAAPDYLGIGGRRQYALLFQNNMELRPTGGFIGSFAILSLDNGKFSDLPVYDVYQADGQLKGYVEPPFPIRKYLGEANWYLRDSNWDPNFPTTAERIDWYIKKTLNQEVDGVIGLNLAVIQNLIKVIGSLYVPEYDETITADNLYVRTQYHSEVGFFPGSSQKREFIGSLAQALMTKLQNADSKLLISTLLAILNAAENGDLTFYFDSKPTTQLFTKLGWAGDIRSGDCSQENCLASYLSVIDANLGVNKVNYYLKRSLELDITFDTNLNAVHTLTISQKNTATTTSWPAGSYKNYQRLYLPKEAELLSLKRDGIEVPARDIDTSFEHNKKILGYLVTTPISGTSQLVATYRLNAATTRLAPNFSFYWQKQPGTTADPLTVKISHPLYLTPTTISPEADYQGQTLTFNLDNSSNRRIIVNYTAQ
;
A
#
# COMPACT_ATOMS: atom_id res chain seq x y z
N MET A 1 18.91 -22.09 -34.85
CA MET A 1 19.61 -21.56 -36.04
C MET A 1 19.01 -22.22 -37.28
N SER A 2 18.13 -21.51 -38.00
CA SER A 2 17.72 -21.77 -39.41
C SER A 2 16.61 -20.84 -39.93
N ALA A 3 15.94 -20.05 -39.08
CA ALA A 3 14.93 -19.06 -39.50
C ALA A 3 15.45 -17.60 -39.72
N PRO A 4 16.43 -17.05 -38.96
CA PRO A 4 16.85 -15.66 -39.11
C PRO A 4 17.74 -15.38 -40.34
N THR A 5 18.48 -16.39 -40.82
CA THR A 5 19.43 -16.21 -41.93
C THR A 5 18.72 -15.93 -43.26
N LEU A 6 17.59 -16.60 -43.53
CA LEU A 6 16.77 -16.38 -44.73
C LEU A 6 16.01 -15.03 -44.73
N SER A 7 15.72 -14.46 -43.55
CA SER A 7 15.03 -13.17 -43.41
C SER A 7 15.97 -11.98 -43.44
N VAL A 8 17.21 -12.13 -42.95
CA VAL A 8 18.29 -11.14 -43.09
C VAL A 8 18.71 -10.99 -44.55
N GLU A 9 18.85 -12.10 -45.29
CA GLU A 9 19.16 -12.08 -46.73
C GLU A 9 18.09 -11.29 -47.52
N ARG A 10 16.81 -11.52 -47.22
CA ARG A 10 15.65 -10.86 -47.86
C ARG A 10 15.58 -9.35 -47.59
N LEU A 11 15.98 -8.91 -46.40
CA LEU A 11 16.08 -7.49 -46.05
C LEU A 11 17.33 -6.84 -46.66
N SER A 12 18.45 -7.56 -46.68
CA SER A 12 19.73 -7.06 -47.22
C SER A 12 19.70 -6.75 -48.72
N THR A 13 18.84 -7.43 -49.49
CA THR A 13 18.70 -7.22 -50.95
C THR A 13 17.71 -6.12 -51.34
N SER A 14 16.80 -5.74 -50.44
CA SER A 14 15.65 -4.87 -50.74
C SER A 14 15.56 -3.61 -49.85
N CYS A 15 16.52 -3.39 -48.95
CA CYS A 15 16.51 -2.27 -48.00
C CYS A 15 17.53 -1.18 -48.37
N ILE A 16 17.11 0.09 -48.23
CA ILE A 16 18.00 1.27 -48.33
C ILE A 16 18.11 1.91 -46.94
N ILE A 17 19.33 2.28 -46.54
CA ILE A 17 19.58 3.03 -45.30
C ILE A 17 19.84 4.50 -45.65
N LEU A 18 19.03 5.39 -45.09
CA LEU A 18 19.14 6.84 -45.20
C LEU A 18 19.69 7.43 -43.89
N GLY A 19 20.72 8.25 -43.99
CA GLY A 19 21.40 8.87 -42.83
C GLY A 19 22.72 8.19 -42.46
N ASP A 20 23.51 8.85 -41.61
CA ASP A 20 24.79 8.31 -41.17
C ASP A 20 24.62 7.43 -39.93
N CYS A 21 24.69 6.12 -40.12
CA CYS A 21 24.66 5.17 -39.01
C CYS A 21 26.07 5.04 -38.41
N PRO A 22 26.29 5.36 -37.13
CA PRO A 22 27.61 5.23 -36.50
C PRO A 22 28.00 3.77 -36.19
N TYR A 23 27.07 2.82 -36.29
CA TYR A 23 27.26 1.40 -35.94
C TYR A 23 27.42 0.50 -37.18
N LYS A 24 28.04 1.02 -38.27
CA LYS A 24 28.13 0.32 -39.58
C LYS A 24 28.79 -1.05 -39.48
N GLU A 25 29.80 -1.17 -38.64
CA GLU A 25 30.55 -2.42 -38.45
C GLU A 25 29.75 -3.46 -37.67
N ALA A 26 28.97 -3.02 -36.68
CA ALA A 26 28.07 -3.85 -35.87
C ALA A 26 26.87 -4.40 -36.66
N LEU A 27 26.34 -3.62 -37.62
CA LEU A 27 25.21 -4.03 -38.46
C LEU A 27 25.60 -5.02 -39.58
N GLY A 28 26.90 -5.20 -39.85
CA GLY A 28 27.44 -6.13 -40.83
C GLY A 28 27.41 -5.63 -42.29
N ALA A 29 28.40 -6.06 -43.09
CA ALA A 29 28.56 -5.65 -44.49
C ALA A 29 27.38 -6.01 -45.41
N GLU A 30 26.56 -6.99 -45.04
CA GLU A 30 25.37 -7.39 -45.80
C GLU A 30 24.24 -6.37 -45.71
N PHE A 31 24.03 -5.74 -44.54
CA PHE A 31 22.97 -4.74 -44.33
C PHE A 31 23.31 -3.38 -44.97
N MET A 32 24.60 -3.12 -45.20
CA MET A 32 25.14 -1.81 -45.62
C MET A 32 25.38 -1.66 -47.13
N ARG A 33 24.98 -2.61 -47.98
CA ARG A 33 25.28 -2.60 -49.43
C ARG A 33 24.66 -1.41 -50.20
N ARG A 34 23.70 -0.66 -49.63
CA ARG A 34 23.06 0.52 -50.24
C ARG A 34 22.80 1.64 -49.20
N GLN A 35 23.85 2.22 -48.62
CA GLN A 35 23.71 3.47 -47.87
C GLN A 35 23.61 4.65 -48.84
N VAL A 36 22.56 5.46 -48.75
CA VAL A 36 22.38 6.68 -49.57
C VAL A 36 22.30 7.88 -48.63
N ILE A 37 23.09 8.92 -48.90
CA ILE A 37 23.24 10.09 -48.01
C ILE A 37 22.20 11.19 -48.33
N THR A 38 21.61 11.18 -49.53
CA THR A 38 20.64 12.18 -49.99
C THR A 38 19.28 11.57 -50.31
N THR A 39 18.21 12.36 -50.17
CA THR A 39 16.80 11.92 -50.28
C THR A 39 16.30 11.68 -51.71
N ASP A 40 17.11 11.96 -52.72
CA ASP A 40 16.62 12.20 -54.08
C ASP A 40 16.37 10.94 -54.92
N ASP A 41 16.70 9.72 -54.44
CA ASP A 41 16.48 8.46 -55.19
C ASP A 41 16.09 7.28 -54.29
N VAL A 42 14.83 7.22 -53.81
CA VAL A 42 14.32 6.09 -52.99
C VAL A 42 13.14 5.35 -53.65
N THR A 43 12.93 5.53 -54.96
CA THR A 43 11.69 5.10 -55.65
C THR A 43 11.58 3.60 -55.96
N GLN A 44 12.58 2.77 -55.59
CA GLN A 44 12.62 1.34 -55.94
C GLN A 44 12.91 0.36 -54.77
N ALA A 45 12.85 0.79 -53.50
CA ALA A 45 13.10 -0.08 -52.36
C ALA A 45 11.80 -0.56 -51.66
N ASP A 46 11.74 -1.84 -51.28
CA ASP A 46 10.61 -2.40 -50.51
C ASP A 46 10.60 -1.89 -49.06
N TYR A 47 11.79 -1.61 -48.51
CA TYR A 47 12.00 -1.11 -47.15
C TYR A 47 13.01 0.05 -47.14
N VAL A 48 12.71 1.09 -46.36
CA VAL A 48 13.58 2.26 -46.18
C VAL A 48 13.83 2.44 -44.69
N LEU A 49 15.07 2.23 -44.25
CA LEU A 49 15.51 2.48 -42.88
C LEU A 49 16.07 3.90 -42.80
N VAL A 50 15.49 4.72 -41.94
CA VAL A 50 15.89 6.11 -41.72
C VAL A 50 16.58 6.20 -40.37
N TRP A 51 17.87 6.50 -40.35
CA TRP A 51 18.65 6.61 -39.12
C TRP A 51 18.68 8.06 -38.62
N GLY A 52 18.19 8.30 -37.39
CA GLY A 52 18.24 9.63 -36.76
C GLY A 52 17.31 10.66 -37.42
N LYS A 53 17.65 11.95 -37.29
CA LYS A 53 16.83 13.09 -37.78
C LYS A 53 17.07 13.38 -39.27
N VAL A 54 16.79 12.44 -40.16
CA VAL A 54 16.69 12.74 -41.59
C VAL A 54 15.28 13.25 -41.89
N GLY A 55 15.16 14.34 -42.67
CA GLY A 55 13.87 14.96 -43.01
C GLY A 55 12.90 14.00 -43.69
N ILE A 56 11.60 14.35 -43.69
CA ILE A 56 10.51 13.54 -44.27
C ILE A 56 10.90 13.06 -45.68
N VAL A 57 11.00 11.74 -45.86
CA VAL A 57 11.24 11.12 -47.16
C VAL A 57 9.98 11.29 -48.01
N ARG A 58 10.04 12.15 -49.04
CA ARG A 58 8.93 12.36 -49.99
C ARG A 58 9.11 11.44 -51.20
N GLY A 59 8.08 10.66 -51.55
CA GLY A 59 8.04 9.87 -52.79
C GLY A 59 8.46 8.39 -52.67
N ALA A 60 8.79 7.89 -51.47
CA ALA A 60 9.02 6.46 -51.27
C ALA A 60 7.69 5.67 -51.29
N THR A 61 7.61 4.64 -52.12
CA THR A 61 6.47 3.71 -52.22
C THR A 61 6.60 2.50 -51.29
N GLY A 62 7.80 2.26 -50.74
CA GLY A 62 8.12 1.19 -49.78
C GLY A 62 7.73 1.50 -48.33
N ARG A 63 7.95 0.52 -47.44
CA ARG A 63 7.67 0.65 -45.99
C ARG A 63 8.79 1.42 -45.30
N ILE A 64 8.47 2.50 -44.59
CA ILE A 64 9.45 3.39 -43.94
C ILE A 64 9.61 3.02 -42.47
N ILE A 65 10.85 2.87 -42.02
CA ILE A 65 11.23 2.50 -40.65
C ILE A 65 12.20 3.53 -40.11
N TYR A 66 11.77 4.32 -39.15
CA TYR A 66 12.61 5.29 -38.45
C TYR A 66 13.30 4.62 -37.26
N LEU A 67 14.63 4.67 -37.24
CA LEU A 67 15.46 4.23 -36.13
C LEU A 67 15.87 5.46 -35.30
N HIS A 68 15.54 5.42 -34.00
CA HIS A 68 15.82 6.48 -33.04
C HIS A 68 16.90 5.99 -32.05
N PRO A 69 18.18 6.40 -32.21
CA PRO A 69 19.26 6.01 -31.31
C PRO A 69 19.04 6.55 -29.89
N TYR A 70 19.42 5.76 -28.87
CA TYR A 70 19.25 6.11 -27.45
C TYR A 70 19.71 7.53 -27.12
N GLU A 71 20.88 7.88 -27.62
CA GLU A 71 21.57 9.14 -27.34
C GLU A 71 20.82 10.37 -27.90
N ASP A 72 20.01 10.18 -28.95
CA ASP A 72 19.27 11.25 -29.62
C ASP A 72 17.93 11.55 -28.94
N TRP A 73 17.20 10.51 -28.52
CA TRP A 73 15.88 10.68 -27.93
C TRP A 73 15.91 10.91 -26.41
N VAL A 74 16.99 10.54 -25.72
CA VAL A 74 17.22 10.95 -24.32
C VAL A 74 17.48 12.46 -24.21
N LYS A 75 18.10 13.08 -25.24
CA LYS A 75 18.36 14.53 -25.28
C LYS A 75 17.18 15.33 -25.81
N THR A 76 16.48 14.81 -26.80
CA THR A 76 15.27 15.42 -27.38
C THR A 76 14.27 14.34 -27.77
N PRO A 77 13.30 13.99 -26.90
CA PRO A 77 12.33 12.95 -27.21
C PRO A 77 11.47 13.38 -28.41
N PRO A 78 11.37 12.56 -29.47
CA PRO A 78 10.59 12.90 -30.65
C PRO A 78 9.08 12.81 -30.35
N ILE A 79 8.32 13.84 -30.73
CA ILE A 79 6.85 13.79 -30.73
C ILE A 79 6.42 13.03 -31.98
N ILE A 80 5.90 11.81 -31.82
CA ILE A 80 5.56 10.93 -32.95
C ILE A 80 4.04 10.81 -33.08
N SER A 81 3.53 11.10 -34.28
CA SER A 81 2.17 10.76 -34.71
C SER A 81 2.30 9.83 -35.92
N PRO A 82 2.43 8.51 -35.70
CA PRO A 82 2.87 7.59 -36.74
C PRO A 82 1.79 7.41 -37.81
N LYS A 83 2.17 7.54 -39.08
CA LYS A 83 1.26 7.23 -40.19
C LYS A 83 1.16 5.72 -40.41
N SER A 84 0.11 5.25 -41.09
CA SER A 84 -0.18 3.82 -41.29
C SER A 84 0.90 3.04 -42.06
N ASN A 85 1.79 3.73 -42.77
CA ASN A 85 2.92 3.17 -43.53
C ASN A 85 4.29 3.36 -42.85
N GLU A 86 4.34 3.95 -41.65
CA GLU A 86 5.56 4.24 -40.91
C GLU A 86 5.72 3.32 -39.69
N ARG A 87 6.98 3.11 -39.29
CA ARG A 87 7.36 2.36 -38.09
C ARG A 87 8.43 3.14 -37.35
N HIS A 88 8.35 3.20 -36.03
CA HIS A 88 9.34 3.91 -35.22
C HIS A 88 9.97 2.93 -34.23
N LEU A 89 11.26 2.68 -34.37
CA LEU A 89 12.03 1.78 -33.52
C LEU A 89 13.01 2.63 -32.71
N PHE A 90 12.78 2.73 -31.41
CA PHE A 90 13.70 3.33 -30.45
C PHE A 90 14.71 2.27 -30.05
N LEU A 91 16.00 2.61 -30.13
CA LEU A 91 17.06 1.71 -29.74
C LEU A 91 17.48 2.03 -28.30
N GLY A 92 17.70 0.99 -27.49
CA GLY A 92 18.47 1.07 -26.27
C GLY A 92 19.93 1.46 -26.57
N SER A 93 20.68 1.88 -25.55
CA SER A 93 22.08 2.25 -25.74
C SER A 93 22.88 1.00 -26.12
N ILE A 94 23.55 1.10 -27.27
CA ILE A 94 24.22 -0.04 -27.89
C ILE A 94 25.54 -0.31 -27.17
N TYR A 95 25.85 -1.59 -26.93
CA TYR A 95 27.15 -2.01 -26.42
C TYR A 95 27.77 -3.16 -27.24
N ASP A 96 29.07 -3.08 -27.47
CA ASP A 96 29.91 -4.10 -28.11
C ASP A 96 31.40 -3.91 -27.74
N ALA A 97 32.31 -4.62 -28.41
CA ALA A 97 33.75 -4.55 -28.13
C ALA A 97 34.35 -3.13 -28.30
N GLU A 98 33.78 -2.30 -29.16
CA GLU A 98 34.29 -0.96 -29.51
C GLU A 98 33.46 0.16 -28.85
N HIS A 99 32.17 -0.08 -28.61
CA HIS A 99 31.20 0.87 -28.09
C HIS A 99 30.76 0.47 -26.68
N LYS A 100 31.06 1.32 -25.71
CA LYS A 100 30.55 1.20 -24.34
C LYS A 100 29.37 2.17 -24.23
N GLY A 101 28.13 1.66 -24.31
CA GLY A 101 26.91 2.49 -24.27
C GLY A 101 26.94 3.56 -23.17
N MET A 102 26.20 4.66 -23.33
CA MET A 102 26.40 5.93 -22.63
C MET A 102 26.53 5.81 -21.09
N ILE A 103 25.70 4.98 -20.46
CA ILE A 103 25.74 4.80 -19.00
C ILE A 103 26.87 3.84 -18.57
N LEU A 104 27.16 2.82 -19.38
CA LEU A 104 28.22 1.85 -19.13
C LEU A 104 29.61 2.48 -19.26
N SER A 105 29.79 3.41 -20.21
CA SER A 105 31.04 4.17 -20.34
C SER A 105 31.29 5.04 -19.11
N THR A 106 30.26 5.74 -18.60
CA THR A 106 30.38 6.54 -17.38
C THR A 106 30.77 5.67 -16.18
N PHE A 107 30.09 4.52 -15.99
CA PHE A 107 30.43 3.60 -14.91
C PHE A 107 31.84 3.01 -15.05
N TYR A 108 32.26 2.70 -16.27
CA TYR A 108 33.61 2.23 -16.55
C TYR A 108 34.68 3.28 -16.23
N GLU A 109 34.47 4.54 -16.63
CA GLU A 109 35.37 5.64 -16.34
C GLU A 109 35.45 5.96 -14.84
N GLU A 110 34.32 6.00 -14.13
CA GLU A 110 34.29 6.26 -12.69
C GLU A 110 34.96 5.14 -11.89
N ALA A 111 34.74 3.88 -12.29
CA ALA A 111 35.39 2.72 -11.69
C ALA A 111 36.91 2.78 -11.85
N ILE A 112 37.42 3.15 -13.03
CA ILE A 112 38.87 3.29 -13.28
C ILE A 112 39.46 4.50 -12.54
N ASN A 113 38.82 5.66 -12.67
CA ASN A 113 39.43 6.92 -12.26
C ASN A 113 39.29 7.20 -10.76
N SER A 114 38.28 6.63 -10.11
CA SER A 114 37.91 7.05 -8.76
C SER A 114 37.52 5.89 -7.84
N ASN A 115 37.63 4.64 -8.32
CA ASN A 115 37.23 3.43 -7.62
C ASN A 115 35.83 3.54 -6.98
N ARG A 116 34.94 4.32 -7.62
CA ARG A 116 33.58 4.58 -7.18
C ARG A 116 32.62 4.48 -8.37
N LEU A 117 31.38 4.07 -8.13
CA LEU A 117 30.27 4.17 -9.08
C LEU A 117 29.27 5.17 -8.52
N THR A 118 29.11 6.31 -9.17
CA THR A 118 28.19 7.35 -8.70
C THR A 118 26.85 7.17 -9.39
N ILE A 119 25.86 6.69 -8.64
CA ILE A 119 24.48 6.52 -9.09
C ILE A 119 23.71 7.83 -8.91
N PRO A 120 23.16 8.40 -10.00
CA PRO A 120 22.29 9.58 -9.91
C PRO A 120 21.01 9.33 -9.10
N GLY A 121 20.61 10.30 -8.29
CA GLY A 121 19.36 10.26 -7.53
C GLY A 121 19.32 9.12 -6.52
N ASP A 122 18.22 8.37 -6.51
CA ASP A 122 17.99 7.21 -5.63
C ASP A 122 18.32 5.86 -6.30
N GLY A 123 18.79 5.88 -7.55
CA GLY A 123 19.11 4.69 -8.35
C GLY A 123 17.91 3.91 -8.89
N VAL A 124 16.69 4.42 -8.71
CA VAL A 124 15.46 3.84 -9.28
C VAL A 124 15.32 4.17 -10.78
N GLY A 125 15.95 5.25 -11.23
CA GLY A 125 15.94 5.66 -12.64
C GLY A 125 16.31 4.53 -13.60
N LYS A 126 15.65 4.50 -14.76
CA LYS A 126 15.75 3.42 -15.73
C LYS A 126 16.66 3.75 -16.91
N CYS A 127 17.38 2.75 -17.40
CA CYS A 127 18.12 2.79 -18.65
C CYS A 127 17.74 1.59 -19.54
N TYR A 128 17.98 1.71 -20.84
CA TYR A 128 17.75 0.64 -21.80
C TYR A 128 19.04 0.31 -22.54
N LEU A 129 19.38 -0.98 -22.63
CA LEU A 129 20.62 -1.46 -23.24
C LEU A 129 20.34 -2.53 -24.30
N ILE A 130 21.12 -2.56 -25.37
CA ILE A 130 21.03 -3.60 -26.42
C ILE A 130 22.44 -3.97 -26.91
N SER A 131 22.72 -5.25 -27.09
CA SER A 131 23.98 -5.70 -27.68
C SER A 131 23.96 -5.47 -29.19
N ALA A 132 25.11 -5.10 -29.79
CA ALA A 132 25.22 -4.91 -31.25
C ALA A 132 24.69 -6.12 -32.05
N ARG A 133 24.94 -7.33 -31.55
CA ARG A 133 24.45 -8.59 -32.13
C ARG A 133 22.93 -8.61 -32.29
N LEU A 134 22.21 -8.14 -31.27
CA LEU A 134 20.74 -8.19 -31.21
C LEU A 134 20.06 -7.04 -31.96
N VAL A 135 20.78 -5.95 -32.26
CA VAL A 135 20.23 -4.80 -32.99
C VAL A 135 19.65 -5.24 -34.33
N VAL A 136 20.41 -5.99 -35.13
CA VAL A 136 19.97 -6.46 -36.45
C VAL A 136 18.78 -7.40 -36.34
N GLU A 137 18.86 -8.37 -35.43
CA GLU A 137 17.81 -9.36 -35.21
C GLU A 137 16.48 -8.70 -34.81
N GLN A 138 16.50 -7.79 -33.84
CA GLN A 138 15.29 -7.12 -33.38
C GLN A 138 14.74 -6.13 -34.41
N ILE A 139 15.60 -5.45 -35.18
CA ILE A 139 15.15 -4.62 -36.31
C ILE A 139 14.45 -5.48 -37.35
N VAL A 140 15.01 -6.64 -37.71
CA VAL A 140 14.42 -7.59 -38.67
C VAL A 140 13.06 -8.10 -38.18
N LEU A 141 12.98 -8.52 -36.91
CA LEU A 141 11.72 -8.97 -36.30
C LEU A 141 10.66 -7.86 -36.33
N ALA A 142 11.01 -6.66 -35.88
CA ALA A 142 10.10 -5.51 -35.89
C ALA A 142 9.68 -5.11 -37.32
N THR A 143 10.56 -5.30 -38.29
CA THR A 143 10.34 -4.98 -39.71
C THR A 143 9.50 -6.01 -40.45
N LEU A 144 9.56 -7.28 -40.08
CA LEU A 144 8.83 -8.34 -40.77
C LEU A 144 7.50 -8.69 -40.09
N HIS A 145 7.28 -8.25 -38.85
CA HIS A 145 6.05 -8.56 -38.13
C HIS A 145 4.78 -8.01 -38.87
N PRO A 146 3.69 -8.79 -38.99
CA PRO A 146 2.49 -8.36 -39.72
C PRO A 146 1.72 -7.22 -39.05
N GLN A 147 1.75 -7.13 -37.72
CA GLN A 147 1.00 -6.15 -36.92
C GLN A 147 1.76 -4.86 -36.61
N SER A 148 3.01 -4.71 -37.05
CA SER A 148 3.86 -3.56 -36.70
C SER A 148 3.61 -2.29 -37.53
N ARG A 149 2.46 -2.15 -38.22
CA ARG A 149 2.14 -0.94 -39.01
C ARG A 149 1.65 0.19 -38.08
N GLY A 150 2.25 1.37 -38.18
CA GLY A 150 1.95 2.50 -37.27
C GLY A 150 2.41 2.24 -35.83
N ALA A 151 3.23 1.20 -35.60
CA ALA A 151 3.66 0.80 -34.28
C ALA A 151 4.96 1.50 -33.87
N VAL A 152 5.08 1.74 -32.57
CA VAL A 152 6.25 2.32 -31.91
C VAL A 152 6.85 1.25 -30.99
N TYR A 153 8.09 0.86 -31.25
CA TYR A 153 8.80 -0.16 -30.47
C TYR A 153 10.01 0.45 -29.78
N LEU A 154 10.32 -0.06 -28.59
CA LEU A 154 11.62 0.14 -27.94
C LEU A 154 12.35 -1.20 -27.95
N LEU A 155 13.51 -1.23 -28.61
CA LEU A 155 14.37 -2.39 -28.79
C LEU A 155 15.49 -2.36 -27.76
N GLY A 156 15.71 -3.48 -27.09
CA GLY A 156 16.64 -3.59 -25.95
C GLY A 156 15.94 -3.87 -24.63
N TYR A 157 16.73 -3.94 -23.56
CA TYR A 157 16.30 -4.40 -22.24
C TYR A 157 16.38 -3.28 -21.19
N GLU A 158 15.35 -3.21 -20.33
CA GLU A 158 15.22 -2.24 -19.24
C GLU A 158 16.04 -2.67 -18.01
N TYR A 159 16.84 -1.75 -17.47
CA TYR A 159 17.58 -1.92 -16.21
C TYR A 159 17.40 -0.69 -15.31
N SER A 160 17.24 -0.88 -13.99
CA SER A 160 17.44 0.24 -13.05
C SER A 160 18.93 0.55 -12.93
N LEU A 161 19.27 1.81 -12.69
CA LEU A 161 20.66 2.25 -12.51
C LEU A 161 21.36 1.49 -11.38
N LEU A 162 20.65 1.19 -10.29
CA LEU A 162 21.18 0.40 -9.19
C LEU A 162 21.47 -1.05 -9.61
N THR A 163 20.54 -1.69 -10.33
CA THR A 163 20.75 -3.05 -10.85
C THR A 163 21.95 -3.09 -11.78
N LEU A 164 22.07 -2.11 -12.67
CA LEU A 164 23.17 -2.02 -13.62
C LEU A 164 24.52 -1.82 -12.91
N ALA A 165 24.59 -0.94 -11.92
CA ALA A 165 25.80 -0.72 -11.13
C ALA A 165 26.26 -2.00 -10.40
N HIS A 166 25.32 -2.83 -9.93
CA HIS A 166 25.62 -4.12 -9.32
C HIS A 166 26.14 -5.15 -10.33
N LEU A 167 25.49 -5.28 -11.49
CA LEU A 167 25.97 -6.16 -12.57
C LEU A 167 27.39 -5.76 -12.98
N PHE A 168 27.64 -4.45 -13.09
CA PHE A 168 28.95 -3.88 -13.39
C PHE A 168 30.01 -4.22 -12.33
N ARG A 169 29.70 -3.97 -11.04
CA ARG A 169 30.59 -4.29 -9.91
C ARG A 169 30.90 -5.78 -9.83
N SER A 170 29.87 -6.63 -9.97
CA SER A 170 29.99 -8.07 -9.87
C SER A 170 30.81 -8.67 -11.03
N ALA A 171 30.62 -8.18 -12.25
CA ALA A 171 31.32 -8.69 -13.43
C ALA A 171 32.82 -8.35 -13.43
N LEU A 172 33.20 -7.18 -12.92
CA LEU A 172 34.59 -6.72 -12.91
C LEU A 172 35.40 -7.19 -11.68
N ASN A 173 34.76 -7.85 -10.71
CA ASN A 173 35.37 -8.31 -9.46
C ASN A 173 36.18 -7.21 -8.73
N LEU A 174 35.70 -5.95 -8.81
CA LEU A 174 36.38 -4.80 -8.24
C LEU A 174 35.85 -4.43 -6.85
N HIS A 175 36.76 -3.96 -5.98
CA HIS A 175 36.43 -3.27 -4.74
C HIS A 175 36.02 -1.81 -5.01
N VAL A 176 34.96 -1.60 -5.80
CA VAL A 176 34.43 -0.27 -6.13
C VAL A 176 33.27 0.09 -5.21
N SER A 177 33.33 1.28 -4.59
CA SER A 177 32.26 1.80 -3.75
C SER A 177 31.12 2.36 -4.59
N VAL A 178 29.87 1.97 -4.29
CA VAL A 178 28.69 2.56 -4.93
C VAL A 178 28.26 3.74 -4.09
N VAL A 179 28.05 4.90 -4.71
CA VAL A 179 27.70 6.16 -4.03
C VAL A 179 26.50 6.78 -4.75
N PHE A 180 25.51 7.26 -4.01
CA PHE A 180 24.38 7.99 -4.59
C PHE A 180 24.66 9.48 -4.59
N ASP A 181 24.35 10.16 -5.70
CA ASP A 181 24.45 11.61 -5.82
C ASP A 181 23.10 12.20 -6.25
N PRO A 182 22.35 12.83 -5.32
CA PRO A 182 21.06 13.47 -5.60
C PRO A 182 21.15 14.64 -6.59
N GLN A 183 22.32 15.26 -6.71
CA GLN A 183 22.55 16.43 -7.58
C GLN A 183 23.05 16.03 -8.96
N LYS A 184 23.57 14.81 -9.13
CA LYS A 184 23.99 14.28 -10.43
C LYS A 184 22.79 14.19 -11.35
N LYS A 185 22.81 14.98 -12.42
CA LYS A 185 21.75 14.99 -13.42
C LYS A 185 21.72 13.65 -14.14
N TYR A 186 20.56 13.00 -14.12
CA TYR A 186 20.26 11.86 -14.95
C TYR A 186 19.00 12.13 -15.75
N TYR A 187 19.09 11.87 -17.04
CA TYR A 187 17.96 11.97 -17.95
C TYR A 187 17.35 10.59 -18.08
N GLU A 188 16.27 10.36 -17.35
CA GLU A 188 15.50 9.13 -17.50
C GLU A 188 14.81 9.15 -18.87
N PRO A 189 14.94 8.08 -19.68
CA PRO A 189 14.31 8.02 -20.98
C PRO A 189 12.78 7.95 -20.83
N SER A 190 12.05 8.92 -21.40
CA SER A 190 10.59 8.93 -21.38
C SER A 190 10.03 8.02 -22.48
N PHE A 191 9.67 6.80 -22.13
CA PHE A 191 8.95 5.87 -23.01
C PHE A 191 7.81 5.21 -22.23
N GLU A 192 6.61 5.11 -22.83
CA GLU A 192 5.47 4.47 -22.16
C GLU A 192 5.74 2.98 -21.94
N ARG A 193 5.83 2.57 -20.68
CA ARG A 193 6.13 1.18 -20.30
C ARG A 193 5.12 0.18 -20.89
N SER A 194 3.85 0.56 -20.98
CA SER A 194 2.80 -0.25 -21.63
C SER A 194 3.12 -0.56 -23.08
N ASN A 195 3.63 0.43 -23.83
CA ASN A 195 4.00 0.27 -25.24
C ASN A 195 5.28 -0.57 -25.39
N TYR A 196 6.19 -0.50 -24.42
CA TYR A 196 7.41 -1.32 -24.42
C TYR A 196 7.10 -2.80 -24.20
N ILE A 197 6.30 -3.11 -23.17
CA ILE A 197 5.92 -4.49 -22.86
C ILE A 197 5.07 -5.09 -23.98
N ALA A 198 4.05 -4.37 -24.45
CA ALA A 198 3.25 -4.79 -25.60
C ALA A 198 4.10 -4.95 -26.86
N GLY A 199 5.11 -4.10 -27.01
CA GLY A 199 6.07 -4.14 -28.10
C GLY A 199 6.87 -5.44 -28.13
N LEU A 200 7.56 -5.77 -27.04
CA LEU A 200 8.35 -7.00 -26.91
C LEU A 200 7.50 -8.26 -27.03
N GLU A 201 6.33 -8.29 -26.38
CA GLU A 201 5.39 -9.41 -26.47
C GLU A 201 4.93 -9.65 -27.92
N SER A 202 4.62 -8.58 -28.67
CA SER A 202 4.23 -8.71 -30.08
C SER A 202 5.35 -9.20 -31.00
N LEU A 203 6.62 -9.05 -30.60
CA LEU A 203 7.77 -9.55 -31.34
C LEU A 203 8.21 -10.95 -30.88
N GLY A 204 7.51 -11.55 -29.91
CA GLY A 204 7.88 -12.84 -29.32
C GLY A 204 9.15 -12.78 -28.47
N LEU A 205 9.54 -11.59 -28.01
CA LEU A 205 10.72 -11.36 -27.18
C LEU A 205 10.33 -11.32 -25.70
N VAL A 206 11.12 -11.97 -24.85
CA VAL A 206 10.89 -11.98 -23.39
C VAL A 206 11.76 -10.91 -22.73
N PRO A 207 11.20 -9.97 -21.94
CA PRO A 207 12.01 -9.00 -21.19
C PRO A 207 12.98 -9.71 -20.22
N GLY A 208 14.29 -9.46 -20.36
CA GLY A 208 15.32 -9.92 -19.41
C GLY A 208 15.98 -11.27 -19.71
N SER A 209 15.73 -11.89 -20.87
CA SER A 209 16.35 -13.17 -21.23
C SER A 209 17.87 -13.13 -21.49
N GLU A 210 18.49 -11.94 -21.55
CA GLU A 210 19.87 -11.74 -22.03
C GLU A 210 20.84 -11.11 -21.00
N ASP A 211 20.51 -11.14 -19.71
CA ASP A 211 21.41 -10.68 -18.64
C ASP A 211 22.78 -11.39 -18.68
N GLN A 212 22.82 -12.64 -19.17
CA GLN A 212 24.05 -13.39 -19.37
C GLN A 212 24.95 -12.79 -20.47
N GLU A 213 24.37 -12.19 -21.51
CA GLU A 213 25.13 -11.53 -22.58
C GLU A 213 25.79 -10.26 -22.06
N LEU A 214 25.03 -9.42 -21.32
CA LEU A 214 25.58 -8.22 -20.67
C LEU A 214 26.69 -8.59 -19.67
N LEU A 215 26.47 -9.60 -18.83
CA LEU A 215 27.49 -10.08 -17.89
C LEU A 215 28.74 -10.61 -18.60
N SER A 216 28.56 -11.34 -19.72
CA SER A 216 29.67 -11.84 -20.54
C SER A 216 30.47 -10.70 -21.16
N TYR A 217 29.80 -9.66 -21.66
CA TYR A 217 30.43 -8.45 -22.15
C TYR A 217 31.21 -7.73 -21.05
N LEU A 218 30.59 -7.49 -19.89
CA LEU A 218 31.22 -6.78 -18.77
C LEU A 218 32.46 -7.51 -18.24
N LYS A 219 32.46 -8.85 -18.21
CA LYS A 219 33.63 -9.66 -17.82
C LYS A 219 34.82 -9.54 -18.78
N LYS A 220 34.58 -9.19 -20.05
CA LYS A 220 35.63 -8.99 -21.05
C LYS A 220 36.27 -7.61 -20.99
N LEU A 221 35.66 -6.66 -20.27
CA LEU A 221 36.23 -5.33 -20.06
C LEU A 221 37.47 -5.43 -19.14
N THR A 222 38.66 -5.49 -19.73
CA THR A 222 39.92 -5.50 -19.00
C THR A 222 40.26 -4.10 -18.49
N LEU A 223 40.41 -3.95 -17.18
CA LEU A 223 40.83 -2.68 -16.58
C LEU A 223 42.35 -2.55 -16.65
N PRO A 224 42.89 -1.38 -17.05
CA PRO A 224 44.33 -1.13 -16.93
C PRO A 224 44.73 -1.11 -15.45
N THR A 225 45.85 -1.76 -15.11
CA THR A 225 46.42 -1.73 -13.76
C THR A 225 46.66 -0.28 -13.32
N PRO A 226 46.23 0.12 -12.11
CA PRO A 226 46.37 1.49 -11.65
C PRO A 226 47.85 1.89 -11.57
N PRO A 227 48.23 3.12 -11.97
CA PRO A 227 49.60 3.59 -11.81
C PRO A 227 49.96 3.66 -10.31
N LYS A 228 51.17 3.20 -9.97
CA LYS A 228 51.68 3.27 -8.59
C LYS A 228 51.61 4.72 -8.07
N PRO A 229 51.21 4.94 -6.80
CA PRO A 229 51.18 6.28 -6.23
C PRO A 229 52.60 6.88 -6.27
N GLN A 230 52.74 8.05 -6.89
CA GLN A 230 53.96 8.84 -6.77
C GLN A 230 54.04 9.44 -5.35
N PRO A 231 55.23 9.47 -4.72
CA PRO A 231 55.40 10.07 -3.41
C PRO A 231 55.21 11.60 -3.50
N ASN A 232 54.19 12.11 -2.80
CA ASN A 232 53.91 13.54 -2.71
C ASN A 232 55.03 14.27 -1.96
N ASN A 233 55.91 14.95 -2.71
CA ASN A 233 56.69 16.07 -2.21
C ASN A 233 55.92 17.37 -2.44
N SER A 234 55.10 17.77 -1.47
CA SER A 234 54.78 19.19 -1.29
C SER A 234 54.30 19.44 0.14
N SER A 235 55.27 19.61 1.04
CA SER A 235 55.11 20.39 2.26
C SER A 235 54.95 21.86 1.89
N ALA A 236 53.73 22.36 1.88
CA ALA A 236 53.46 23.79 1.97
C ALA A 236 52.35 23.98 3.01
N ALA A 237 52.77 24.28 4.24
CA ALA A 237 51.90 24.73 5.31
C ALA A 237 51.19 26.02 4.86
N ALA A 238 49.92 25.90 4.49
CA ALA A 238 49.06 27.05 4.31
C ALA A 238 48.76 27.63 5.71
N ARG A 239 49.29 28.83 5.97
CA ARG A 239 48.98 29.63 7.16
C ARG A 239 47.47 29.79 7.29
N LEU A 240 46.96 29.52 8.50
CA LEU A 240 45.64 29.93 8.94
C LEU A 240 45.54 31.47 8.88
N THR A 241 44.79 32.00 7.93
CA THR A 241 44.28 33.37 8.00
C THR A 241 43.08 33.42 8.96
N PRO A 242 42.94 34.45 9.81
CA PRO A 242 41.80 34.57 10.69
C PRO A 242 40.50 34.70 9.88
N PHE A 243 39.46 34.02 10.34
CA PHE A 243 38.11 34.11 9.79
C PHE A 243 37.55 35.53 10.02
N THR A 244 37.42 36.32 8.96
CA THR A 244 36.64 37.56 8.98
C THR A 244 35.16 37.22 8.75
N PRO A 245 34.24 37.68 9.62
CA PRO A 245 32.81 37.44 9.41
C PRO A 245 32.31 38.18 8.16
N PRO A 246 31.33 37.62 7.42
CA PRO A 246 30.73 38.33 6.30
C PRO A 246 30.01 39.58 6.79
N LYS A 247 30.29 40.72 6.14
CA LYS A 247 29.58 41.99 6.34
C LYS A 247 28.09 41.81 6.08
N SER A 248 27.27 42.35 6.97
CA SER A 248 25.84 42.56 6.79
C SER A 248 25.56 43.30 5.48
N SER A 249 24.80 42.69 4.57
CA SER A 249 24.20 43.41 3.46
C SER A 249 23.03 44.25 3.98
N GLU A 250 23.15 45.56 3.81
CA GLU A 250 22.08 46.55 3.99
C GLU A 250 20.83 46.24 3.12
N PRO A 251 19.66 46.76 3.51
CA PRO A 251 18.39 46.49 2.85
C PRO A 251 18.30 47.17 1.47
N ILE A 252 17.96 46.40 0.45
CA ILE A 252 17.65 46.92 -0.88
C ILE A 252 16.35 47.73 -0.80
N LYS A 253 16.47 49.05 -0.90
CA LYS A 253 15.37 50.00 -1.09
C LYS A 253 14.74 49.81 -2.48
N SER A 254 13.47 49.45 -2.54
CA SER A 254 12.66 49.56 -3.76
C SER A 254 12.38 51.05 -4.07
N LYS A 255 12.86 51.53 -5.22
CA LYS A 255 12.54 52.87 -5.77
C LYS A 255 11.06 52.96 -6.20
N PRO A 256 10.46 54.17 -6.18
CA PRO A 256 9.08 54.39 -6.60
C PRO A 256 8.98 54.47 -8.13
N SER A 257 8.13 53.63 -8.72
CA SER A 257 7.77 53.69 -10.14
C SER A 257 6.67 54.73 -10.35
N THR A 258 7.00 55.70 -11.19
CA THR A 258 6.14 56.75 -11.75
C THR A 258 4.85 56.21 -12.37
N THR A 259 3.74 56.86 -12.02
CA THR A 259 2.42 56.72 -12.62
C THR A 259 2.44 57.25 -14.05
N ARG A 260 2.35 56.36 -15.06
CA ARG A 260 1.90 56.72 -16.41
C ARG A 260 0.41 56.42 -16.56
N ARG A 261 -0.34 57.49 -16.79
CA ARG A 261 -1.77 57.55 -17.09
C ARG A 261 -2.03 56.85 -18.43
N ILE A 262 -2.81 55.78 -18.45
CA ILE A 262 -3.40 55.19 -19.68
C ILE A 262 -4.92 55.18 -19.51
N GLN A 263 -5.60 55.55 -20.59
CA GLN A 263 -7.02 55.83 -20.71
C GLN A 263 -7.93 54.66 -20.26
N LYS A 264 -9.06 55.07 -19.69
CA LYS A 264 -10.22 54.25 -19.34
C LYS A 264 -10.79 53.64 -20.63
N ILE A 265 -10.57 52.35 -20.86
CA ILE A 265 -11.35 51.57 -21.83
C ILE A 265 -12.64 51.17 -21.11
N GLU A 266 -13.75 51.71 -21.58
CA GLU A 266 -15.09 51.39 -21.10
C GLU A 266 -15.52 50.08 -21.74
N PHE A 267 -15.54 48.99 -20.97
CA PHE A 267 -16.16 47.73 -21.38
C PHE A 267 -17.60 47.73 -20.87
N GLU A 268 -18.57 47.83 -21.79
CA GLU A 268 -19.96 47.54 -21.53
C GLU A 268 -20.13 46.04 -21.21
N PRO A 269 -20.68 45.66 -20.04
CA PRO A 269 -21.10 44.29 -19.82
C PRO A 269 -22.39 44.02 -20.61
N ILE A 270 -22.28 43.17 -21.63
CA ILE A 270 -23.43 42.56 -22.31
C ILE A 270 -24.24 41.78 -21.28
N LYS A 271 -25.43 42.30 -20.93
CA LYS A 271 -26.42 41.58 -20.12
C LYS A 271 -26.90 40.35 -20.90
N PRO A 272 -26.92 39.14 -20.30
CA PRO A 272 -27.63 38.01 -20.90
C PRO A 272 -29.13 38.35 -21.00
N PRO A 273 -29.82 37.95 -22.09
CA PRO A 273 -31.24 38.20 -22.25
C PRO A 273 -32.01 37.48 -21.15
N SER A 274 -32.73 38.26 -20.34
CA SER A 274 -33.70 37.75 -19.38
C SER A 274 -34.79 36.96 -20.12
N PRO A 275 -35.14 35.74 -19.68
CA PRO A 275 -36.29 35.03 -20.23
C PRO A 275 -37.56 35.87 -19.99
N PRO A 276 -38.53 35.86 -20.93
CA PRO A 276 -39.72 36.67 -20.80
C PRO A 276 -40.48 36.27 -19.53
N ARG A 277 -40.55 37.18 -18.55
CA ARG A 277 -41.54 37.12 -17.47
C ARG A 277 -42.93 37.23 -18.09
N LYS A 278 -43.50 36.11 -18.53
CA LYS A 278 -44.95 36.00 -18.64
C LYS A 278 -45.49 36.10 -17.22
N SER A 279 -45.96 37.29 -16.85
CA SER A 279 -46.81 37.43 -15.67
C SER A 279 -48.07 36.62 -15.92
N PHE A 280 -48.13 35.43 -15.33
CA PHE A 280 -49.39 34.71 -15.20
C PHE A 280 -50.24 35.51 -14.20
N LYS A 281 -51.03 36.46 -14.73
CA LYS A 281 -52.12 37.06 -13.96
C LYS A 281 -53.22 36.00 -13.86
N LEU A 282 -53.18 35.17 -12.82
CA LEU A 282 -54.35 34.37 -12.47
C LEU A 282 -55.45 35.35 -12.03
N LYS A 283 -56.42 35.63 -12.92
CA LYS A 283 -57.67 36.25 -12.51
C LYS A 283 -58.50 35.19 -11.79
N LEU A 284 -58.25 34.99 -10.49
CA LEU A 284 -59.23 34.32 -9.62
C LEU A 284 -60.45 35.25 -9.48
N ASN A 285 -61.43 35.08 -10.35
CA ASN A 285 -62.78 35.62 -10.13
C ASN A 285 -63.51 34.71 -9.14
N TYR A 286 -63.13 34.77 -7.86
CA TYR A 286 -63.98 34.30 -6.78
C TYR A 286 -64.51 35.51 -6.03
N ARG A 287 -65.79 35.82 -6.25
CA ARG A 287 -66.57 36.65 -5.33
C ARG A 287 -66.73 35.86 -4.04
N LEU A 288 -65.82 36.07 -3.10
CA LEU A 288 -66.03 35.64 -1.72
C LEU A 288 -67.31 36.30 -1.20
N PRO A 289 -68.21 35.56 -0.53
CA PRO A 289 -69.34 36.16 0.18
C PRO A 289 -68.79 37.23 1.14
N LYS A 290 -69.37 38.44 1.13
CA LYS A 290 -69.04 39.46 2.13
C LYS A 290 -69.57 39.00 3.49
N LEU A 291 -68.82 38.14 4.17
CA LEU A 291 -68.99 37.85 5.58
C LEU A 291 -68.65 39.13 6.34
N LYS A 292 -69.68 39.81 6.87
CA LYS A 292 -69.51 40.95 7.77
C LYS A 292 -69.07 40.42 9.13
N PHE A 293 -67.75 40.32 9.33
CA PHE A 293 -67.19 40.04 10.63
C PHE A 293 -67.23 41.29 11.51
N SER A 294 -67.58 41.13 12.78
CA SER A 294 -67.49 42.20 13.79
C SER A 294 -66.06 42.76 13.84
N HIS A 295 -65.89 44.07 14.07
CA HIS A 295 -64.56 44.68 14.28
C HIS A 295 -63.75 43.98 15.39
N GLN A 296 -64.44 43.41 16.40
CA GLN A 296 -63.79 42.60 17.44
C GLN A 296 -63.28 41.26 16.91
N PHE A 297 -63.98 40.63 15.96
CA PHE A 297 -63.55 39.38 15.32
C PHE A 297 -62.34 39.61 14.40
N LEU A 298 -62.32 40.72 13.65
CA LEU A 298 -61.17 41.09 12.83
C LEU A 298 -59.93 41.43 13.67
N ASN A 299 -60.11 42.13 14.79
CA ASN A 299 -59.01 42.44 15.72
C ASN A 299 -58.48 41.20 16.45
N THR A 300 -59.34 40.26 16.83
CA THR A 300 -58.89 38.98 17.42
C THR A 300 -58.17 38.12 16.39
N LEU A 301 -58.66 38.08 15.14
CA LEU A 301 -57.98 37.37 14.05
C LEU A 301 -56.61 37.98 13.72
N THR A 302 -56.47 39.31 13.72
CA THR A 302 -55.16 39.95 13.51
C THR A 302 -54.21 39.71 14.68
N VAL A 303 -54.68 39.76 15.93
CA VAL A 303 -53.86 39.40 17.09
C VAL A 303 -53.39 37.95 17.01
N VAL A 304 -54.29 37.00 16.70
CA VAL A 304 -53.92 35.58 16.52
C VAL A 304 -52.94 35.41 15.36
N ALA A 305 -53.15 36.08 14.23
CA ALA A 305 -52.25 36.01 13.07
C ALA A 305 -50.86 36.59 13.38
N VAL A 306 -50.78 37.71 14.11
CA VAL A 306 -49.52 38.31 14.55
C VAL A 306 -48.81 37.41 15.56
N SER A 307 -49.53 36.86 16.54
CA SER A 307 -48.97 35.90 17.51
C SER A 307 -48.45 34.63 16.84
N LEU A 308 -49.19 34.08 15.86
CA LEU A 308 -48.75 32.93 15.07
C LEU A 308 -47.51 33.27 14.23
N LEU A 309 -47.46 34.45 13.61
CA LEU A 309 -46.30 34.90 12.84
C LEU A 309 -45.06 35.07 13.73
N LEU A 310 -45.21 35.66 14.92
CA LEU A 310 -44.13 35.78 15.90
C LEU A 310 -43.63 34.40 16.35
N TYR A 311 -44.54 33.48 16.65
CA TYR A 311 -44.21 32.10 17.01
C TYR A 311 -43.48 31.34 15.88
N LEU A 312 -43.96 31.45 14.64
CA LEU A 312 -43.30 30.84 13.48
C LEU A 312 -41.92 31.46 13.23
N SER A 313 -41.78 32.78 13.45
CA SER A 313 -40.51 33.46 13.33
C SER A 313 -39.48 33.01 14.38
N SER A 314 -39.91 32.75 15.62
CA SER A 314 -39.00 32.24 16.66
C SER A 314 -38.55 30.81 16.38
N LEU A 315 -39.44 29.94 15.86
CA LEU A 315 -39.05 28.61 15.38
C LEU A 315 -38.03 28.69 14.24
N PHE A 316 -38.27 29.58 13.27
CA PHE A 316 -37.35 29.77 12.14
C PHE A 316 -35.97 30.25 12.60
N VAL A 317 -35.90 31.20 13.53
CA VAL A 317 -34.64 31.67 14.13
C VAL A 317 -33.92 30.54 14.86
N ALA A 318 -34.63 29.72 15.64
CA ALA A 318 -34.04 28.56 16.32
C ALA A 318 -33.47 27.53 15.33
N ILE A 319 -34.16 27.25 14.21
CA ILE A 319 -33.66 26.38 13.14
C ILE A 319 -32.37 26.94 12.53
N LEU A 320 -32.32 28.25 12.24
CA LEU A 320 -31.11 28.89 11.70
C LEU A 320 -29.92 28.80 12.66
N ILE A 321 -30.14 29.04 13.96
CA ILE A 321 -29.11 28.88 14.99
C ILE A 321 -28.60 27.44 14.98
N LEU A 322 -29.50 26.45 15.00
CA LEU A 322 -29.15 25.04 15.01
C LEU A 322 -28.33 24.64 13.79
N LEU A 323 -28.77 25.02 12.58
CA LEU A 323 -28.06 24.73 11.33
C LEU A 323 -26.68 25.37 11.28
N ASN A 324 -26.55 26.62 11.75
CA ASN A 324 -25.27 27.30 11.81
C ASN A 324 -24.32 26.63 12.81
N THR A 325 -24.82 26.23 13.99
CA THR A 325 -24.03 25.48 14.97
C THR A 325 -23.56 24.13 14.43
N LEU A 326 -24.42 23.37 13.76
CA LEU A 326 -24.05 22.10 13.13
C LEU A 326 -22.98 22.28 12.03
N SER A 327 -23.10 23.36 11.24
CA SER A 327 -22.11 23.72 10.22
C SER A 327 -20.75 24.08 10.83
N GLN A 328 -20.74 24.83 11.94
CA GLN A 328 -19.52 25.16 12.68
C GLN A 328 -18.86 23.91 13.25
N ILE A 329 -19.62 23.03 13.91
CA ILE A 329 -19.12 21.74 14.42
C ILE A 329 -18.46 20.95 13.29
N GLN A 330 -19.14 20.84 12.16
CA GLN A 330 -18.60 20.11 11.00
C GLN A 330 -17.28 20.73 10.51
N SER A 331 -17.17 22.06 10.49
CA SER A 331 -15.92 22.76 10.16
C SER A 331 -14.82 22.50 11.20
N ASP A 332 -15.13 22.56 12.49
CA ASP A 332 -14.16 22.43 13.58
C ASP A 332 -13.59 21.01 13.65
N PHE A 333 -14.45 19.99 13.48
CA PHE A 333 -14.01 18.60 13.34
C PHE A 333 -13.10 18.39 12.12
N ARG A 334 -13.44 19.00 10.96
CA ARG A 334 -12.59 18.93 9.76
C ARG A 334 -11.24 19.59 9.95
N LYS A 335 -11.18 20.70 10.69
CA LYS A 335 -9.93 21.42 10.98
C LYS A 335 -9.15 20.82 12.15
N GLY A 336 -9.73 19.88 12.88
CA GLY A 336 -9.13 19.25 14.05
C GLY A 336 -8.99 20.19 15.26
N GLY A 337 -9.67 21.35 15.24
CA GLY A 337 -9.60 22.39 16.25
C GLY A 337 -10.35 22.06 17.54
N GLY A 338 -10.13 22.86 18.58
CA GLY A 338 -10.89 22.81 19.83
C GLY A 338 -12.31 23.33 19.63
N VAL A 339 -13.27 22.70 20.31
CA VAL A 339 -14.70 22.97 20.14
C VAL A 339 -15.10 24.25 20.88
N VAL A 340 -15.74 25.18 20.18
CA VAL A 340 -16.37 26.39 20.76
C VAL A 340 -17.61 25.99 21.57
N SER A 341 -17.92 26.68 22.67
CA SER A 341 -19.14 26.40 23.44
C SER A 341 -20.39 26.49 22.54
N HIS A 342 -21.20 25.42 22.51
CA HIS A 342 -22.41 25.32 21.69
C HIS A 342 -23.69 25.57 22.50
N GLU A 343 -23.64 26.40 23.53
CA GLU A 343 -24.78 26.68 24.41
C GLU A 343 -25.99 27.20 23.63
N LEU A 344 -25.77 28.05 22.62
CA LEU A 344 -26.83 28.54 21.73
C LEU A 344 -27.45 27.43 20.88
N GLY A 345 -26.64 26.48 20.39
CA GLY A 345 -27.13 25.32 19.65
C GLY A 345 -27.97 24.40 20.52
N THR A 346 -27.52 24.14 21.75
CA THR A 346 -28.27 23.36 22.74
C THR A 346 -29.59 24.04 23.11
N LEU A 347 -29.58 25.35 23.34
CA LEU A 347 -30.78 26.13 23.62
C LEU A 347 -31.78 26.08 22.46
N ALA A 348 -31.30 26.28 21.23
CA ALA A 348 -32.12 26.21 20.03
C ALA A 348 -32.72 24.80 19.82
N SER A 349 -31.90 23.74 20.00
CA SER A 349 -32.34 22.35 19.90
C SER A 349 -33.42 22.03 20.94
N ASN A 350 -33.21 22.43 22.20
CA ASN A 350 -34.19 22.24 23.28
C ASN A 350 -35.48 23.03 23.03
N TYR A 351 -35.39 24.27 22.55
CA TYR A 351 -36.57 25.06 22.18
C TYR A 351 -37.39 24.37 21.09
N LEU A 352 -36.73 23.87 20.04
CA LEU A 352 -37.40 23.12 18.98
C LEU A 352 -37.99 21.80 19.48
N LEU A 353 -37.27 21.08 20.34
CA LEU A 353 -37.72 19.82 20.94
C LEU A 353 -39.01 20.02 21.75
N VAL A 354 -39.03 21.01 22.67
CA VAL A 354 -40.21 21.31 23.49
C VAL A 354 -41.41 21.66 22.62
N ASN A 355 -41.20 22.46 21.57
CA ASN A 355 -42.26 22.82 20.63
C ASN A 355 -42.75 21.61 19.82
N ALA A 356 -41.84 20.74 19.35
CA ALA A 356 -42.21 19.53 18.63
C ALA A 356 -43.01 18.56 19.52
N SER A 357 -42.60 18.38 20.77
CA SER A 357 -43.32 17.56 21.76
C SER A 357 -44.70 18.13 22.11
N PHE A 358 -44.84 19.47 22.18
CA PHE A 358 -46.15 20.09 22.29
C PHE A 358 -47.05 19.72 21.10
N TRP A 359 -46.53 19.82 19.87
CA TRP A 359 -47.30 19.43 18.69
C TRP A 359 -47.62 17.93 18.62
N GLU A 360 -46.80 17.05 19.20
CA GLU A 360 -47.09 15.62 19.28
C GLU A 360 -48.29 15.33 20.20
N SER A 361 -48.44 16.11 21.28
CA SER A 361 -49.62 16.03 22.14
C SER A 361 -50.91 16.48 21.43
N VAL A 362 -50.80 17.38 20.46
CA VAL A 362 -51.92 17.91 19.66
C VAL A 362 -52.25 17.00 18.46
N LEU A 363 -51.22 16.39 17.85
CA LEU A 363 -51.32 15.52 16.68
C LEU A 363 -50.77 14.10 16.98
N PRO A 364 -51.41 13.34 17.88
CA PRO A 364 -50.97 11.99 18.19
C PRO A 364 -51.05 11.10 16.94
N ASN A 365 -50.08 10.18 16.77
CA ASN A 365 -49.91 9.23 15.67
C ASN A 365 -49.16 9.73 14.41
N SER A 366 -48.54 10.91 14.41
CA SER A 366 -47.67 11.33 13.31
C SER A 366 -46.29 10.70 13.41
N THR A 367 -46.03 9.65 12.62
CA THR A 367 -44.71 8.98 12.57
C THR A 367 -43.57 9.95 12.22
N SER A 368 -43.82 10.88 11.29
CA SER A 368 -42.86 11.91 10.91
C SER A 368 -42.54 12.87 12.06
N LEU A 369 -43.52 13.18 12.92
CA LEU A 369 -43.32 14.07 14.06
C LEU A 369 -42.51 13.38 15.16
N THR A 370 -42.83 12.12 15.47
CA THR A 370 -42.05 11.30 16.41
C THR A 370 -40.60 11.12 15.94
N GLN A 371 -40.37 10.86 14.64
CA GLN A 371 -39.02 10.81 14.06
C GLN A 371 -38.30 12.18 14.17
N THR A 372 -39.01 13.29 13.98
CA THR A 372 -38.45 14.64 14.15
C THR A 372 -38.02 14.90 15.60
N ILE A 373 -38.84 14.51 16.56
CA ILE A 373 -38.55 14.61 17.99
C ILE A 373 -37.30 13.80 18.34
N LYS A 374 -37.20 12.56 17.86
CA LYS A 374 -35.99 11.73 18.04
C LYS A 374 -34.74 12.38 17.43
N LEU A 375 -34.84 13.00 16.27
CA LEU A 375 -33.73 13.74 15.66
C LEU A 375 -33.31 14.95 16.49
N LEU A 376 -34.27 15.72 17.02
CA LEU A 376 -34.01 16.88 17.88
C LEU A 376 -33.40 16.49 19.23
N ASP A 377 -33.88 15.39 19.84
CA ASP A 377 -33.27 14.83 21.03
C ASP A 377 -31.83 14.36 20.73
N GLY A 378 -31.65 13.64 19.63
CA GLY A 378 -30.33 13.21 19.14
C GLY A 378 -29.36 14.38 18.92
N THR A 379 -29.83 15.53 18.40
CA THR A 379 -28.98 16.73 18.25
C THR A 379 -28.56 17.31 19.60
N THR A 380 -29.48 17.39 20.57
CA THR A 380 -29.16 17.83 21.93
C THR A 380 -28.12 16.91 22.58
N GLN A 381 -28.29 15.59 22.48
CA GLN A 381 -27.33 14.62 23.00
C GLN A 381 -25.95 14.73 22.32
N THR A 382 -25.94 14.99 21.00
CA THR A 382 -24.69 15.17 20.23
C THR A 382 -23.86 16.34 20.75
N PHE A 383 -24.49 17.48 21.09
CA PHE A 383 -23.74 18.64 21.62
C PHE A 383 -23.06 18.32 22.96
N ASN A 384 -23.74 17.58 23.84
CA ASN A 384 -23.15 17.14 25.10
C ASN A 384 -22.01 16.13 24.90
N LEU A 385 -22.17 15.21 23.95
CA LEU A 385 -21.18 14.19 23.61
C LEU A 385 -19.88 14.80 23.06
N ILE A 386 -19.97 15.82 22.20
CA ILE A 386 -18.80 16.46 21.57
C ILE A 386 -17.82 17.02 22.63
N LYS A 387 -18.34 17.59 23.72
CA LYS A 387 -17.52 18.08 24.82
C LYS A 387 -16.70 16.95 25.44
N ASP A 388 -17.33 15.82 25.75
CA ASP A 388 -16.66 14.67 26.38
C ASP A 388 -15.67 13.99 25.43
N VAL A 389 -15.99 13.90 24.13
CA VAL A 389 -15.07 13.41 23.09
C VAL A 389 -13.81 14.29 23.02
N THR A 390 -13.98 15.62 23.11
CA THR A 390 -12.86 16.56 23.09
C THR A 390 -12.00 16.41 24.35
N SER A 391 -12.62 16.27 25.53
CA SER A 391 -11.90 15.98 26.78
C SER A 391 -11.17 14.63 26.73
N LEU A 392 -11.80 13.58 26.19
CA LEU A 392 -11.18 12.27 26.01
C LEU A 392 -9.95 12.37 25.11
N ARG A 393 -10.08 13.05 23.96
CA ARG A 393 -8.97 13.31 23.03
C ARG A 393 -7.83 14.04 23.73
N GLY A 394 -8.13 15.08 24.53
CA GLY A 394 -7.13 15.80 25.31
C GLY A 394 -6.39 14.91 26.32
N SER A 395 -7.13 14.07 27.04
CA SER A 395 -6.58 13.14 28.03
C SER A 395 -5.70 12.06 27.39
N ILE A 396 -6.12 11.50 26.25
CA ILE A 396 -5.31 10.54 25.48
C ILE A 396 -4.05 11.21 24.95
N ASN A 397 -4.14 12.44 24.42
CA ASN A 397 -2.97 13.19 23.95
C ASN A 397 -1.96 13.42 25.07
N GLU A 398 -2.44 13.75 26.27
CA GLU A 398 -1.58 13.92 27.43
C GLU A 398 -0.89 12.61 27.82
N MET A 399 -1.61 11.48 27.81
CA MET A 399 -1.01 10.16 28.04
C MET A 399 0.09 9.84 27.03
N VAL A 400 -0.18 10.03 25.73
CA VAL A 400 0.80 9.75 24.68
C VAL A 400 2.03 10.66 24.81
N ALA A 401 1.82 11.96 25.08
CA ALA A 401 2.91 12.91 25.29
C ALA A 401 3.78 12.55 26.51
N LEU A 402 3.18 12.12 27.62
CA LEU A 402 3.91 11.62 28.80
C LEU A 402 4.66 10.32 28.50
N THR A 403 4.01 9.39 27.78
CA THR A 403 4.60 8.10 27.39
C THR A 403 5.82 8.30 26.51
N LEU A 404 5.78 9.24 25.55
CA LEU A 404 6.90 9.55 24.67
C LEU A 404 7.99 10.42 25.33
N GLY A 405 7.76 10.91 26.55
CA GLY A 405 8.69 11.81 27.25
C GLY A 405 8.65 13.26 26.77
N GLN A 406 7.61 13.67 26.03
CA GLN A 406 7.41 15.09 25.65
C GLN A 406 7.07 15.97 26.86
N LYS A 407 6.50 15.37 27.91
CA LYS A 407 6.11 16.03 29.16
C LYS A 407 6.63 15.24 30.35
N SER A 408 6.98 15.96 31.42
CA SER A 408 7.26 15.40 32.73
C SER A 408 5.96 15.28 33.54
N GLY A 409 5.77 14.16 34.24
CA GLY A 409 4.59 13.93 35.07
C GLY A 409 4.33 12.44 35.31
N GLU A 410 3.27 12.12 36.05
CA GLU A 410 2.81 10.74 36.26
C GLU A 410 1.79 10.35 35.19
N LEU A 411 1.86 9.12 34.68
CA LEU A 411 0.94 8.63 33.64
C LEU A 411 -0.42 8.18 34.22
N LEU A 412 -0.46 7.84 35.51
CA LEU A 412 -1.65 7.28 36.16
C LEU A 412 -2.86 8.25 36.20
N PRO A 413 -2.70 9.55 36.53
CA PRO A 413 -3.82 10.49 36.50
C PRO A 413 -4.51 10.65 35.12
N PRO A 414 -3.79 10.95 34.00
CA PRO A 414 -4.43 11.06 32.69
C PRO A 414 -4.93 9.70 32.19
N LEU A 415 -4.31 8.57 32.58
CA LEU A 415 -4.86 7.24 32.30
C LEU A 415 -6.22 7.02 32.97
N ASN A 416 -6.34 7.29 34.27
CA ASN A 416 -7.60 7.14 35.00
C ASN A 416 -8.68 8.09 34.46
N ASN A 417 -8.29 9.32 34.10
CA ASN A 417 -9.21 10.26 33.47
C ASN A 417 -9.69 9.75 32.09
N SER A 418 -8.79 9.23 31.26
CA SER A 418 -9.14 8.63 29.96
C SER A 418 -10.07 7.42 30.12
N ARG A 419 -9.83 6.54 31.10
CA ARG A 419 -10.72 5.40 31.42
C ARG A 419 -12.13 5.85 31.81
N ARG A 420 -12.26 6.91 32.61
CA ARG A 420 -13.57 7.48 32.98
C ARG A 420 -14.26 8.15 31.80
N LEU A 421 -13.51 8.90 30.99
CA LEU A 421 -14.04 9.63 29.85
C LEU A 421 -14.47 8.69 28.73
N VAL A 422 -13.71 7.63 28.42
CA VAL A 422 -14.10 6.64 27.41
C VAL A 422 -15.39 5.92 27.81
N GLU A 423 -15.59 5.63 29.09
CA GLU A 423 -16.84 5.06 29.60
C GLU A 423 -18.02 6.00 29.39
N THR A 424 -17.82 7.29 29.74
CA THR A 424 -18.83 8.34 29.58
C THR A 424 -19.21 8.51 28.11
N VAL A 425 -18.21 8.60 27.23
CA VAL A 425 -18.39 8.77 25.78
C VAL A 425 -19.08 7.55 25.20
N TYR A 426 -18.65 6.33 25.54
CA TYR A 426 -19.30 5.09 25.08
C TYR A 426 -20.78 5.03 25.49
N THR A 427 -21.09 5.35 26.75
CA THR A 427 -22.47 5.33 27.28
C THR A 427 -23.34 6.35 26.56
N LYS A 428 -22.88 7.60 26.43
CA LYS A 428 -23.61 8.66 25.73
C LYS A 428 -23.76 8.38 24.24
N LEU A 429 -22.74 7.82 23.60
CA LEU A 429 -22.81 7.42 22.20
C LEU A 429 -23.81 6.28 21.98
N SER A 430 -23.85 5.31 22.91
CA SER A 430 -24.81 4.21 22.87
C SER A 430 -26.25 4.70 23.04
N LEU A 431 -26.47 5.66 23.95
CA LEU A 431 -27.76 6.32 24.11
C LEU A 431 -28.16 7.08 22.84
N LEU A 432 -27.24 7.88 22.28
CA LEU A 432 -27.47 8.62 21.03
C LEU A 432 -27.85 7.67 19.89
N PHE A 433 -27.11 6.58 19.73
CA PHE A 433 -27.39 5.57 18.71
C PHE A 433 -28.78 4.95 18.89
N ALA A 434 -29.21 4.69 20.13
CA ALA A 434 -30.54 4.13 20.43
C ALA A 434 -31.70 5.15 20.30
N THR A 435 -31.44 6.44 20.51
CA THR A 435 -32.43 7.53 20.35
C THR A 435 -32.75 7.80 18.88
N LEU A 436 -31.72 7.78 18.02
CA LEU A 436 -31.87 8.12 16.61
C LEU A 436 -32.85 7.17 15.89
N PRO A 437 -33.73 7.68 15.00
CA PRO A 437 -34.61 6.83 14.22
C PRO A 437 -33.85 5.99 13.19
N ASP A 438 -34.36 4.83 12.80
CA ASP A 438 -33.72 4.01 11.76
C ASP A 438 -33.69 4.73 10.40
N ASP A 439 -34.75 5.49 10.09
CA ASP A 439 -34.89 6.29 8.88
C ASP A 439 -35.26 7.75 9.17
N LEU A 440 -34.83 8.66 8.29
CA LEU A 440 -35.28 10.05 8.32
C LEU A 440 -36.78 10.16 7.93
N PRO A 441 -37.49 11.19 8.41
CA PRO A 441 -38.84 11.50 7.96
C PRO A 441 -38.98 11.59 6.44
N SER A 442 -40.13 11.16 5.93
CA SER A 442 -40.43 11.05 4.48
C SER A 442 -40.33 12.36 3.69
N TYR A 443 -40.40 13.50 4.36
CA TYR A 443 -40.22 14.81 3.73
C TYR A 443 -38.75 15.17 3.43
N PHE A 444 -37.77 14.39 3.92
CA PHE A 444 -36.37 14.54 3.54
C PHE A 444 -36.08 13.85 2.19
N PRO A 445 -35.29 14.49 1.29
CA PRO A 445 -34.90 13.89 0.01
C PRO A 445 -34.06 12.62 0.18
N ALA A 446 -34.16 11.68 -0.77
CA ALA A 446 -33.43 10.41 -0.77
C ALA A 446 -31.91 10.56 -0.62
N SER A 447 -31.34 11.65 -1.15
CA SER A 447 -29.91 11.95 -0.99
C SER A 447 -29.49 12.16 0.47
N LEU A 448 -30.37 12.71 1.31
CA LEU A 448 -30.13 12.85 2.75
C LEU A 448 -30.35 11.55 3.49
N GLN A 449 -31.30 10.71 3.06
CA GLN A 449 -31.49 9.37 3.64
C GLN A 449 -30.23 8.51 3.50
N ASN A 450 -29.63 8.45 2.30
CA ASN A 450 -28.40 7.69 2.08
C ASN A 450 -27.23 8.20 2.93
N ARG A 451 -27.12 9.53 3.09
CA ARG A 451 -26.12 10.17 3.96
C ARG A 451 -26.35 9.84 5.44
N TYR A 452 -27.62 9.75 5.84
CA TYR A 452 -28.01 9.38 7.20
C TYR A 452 -27.67 7.92 7.50
N GLN A 453 -27.96 6.99 6.59
CA GLN A 453 -27.55 5.59 6.74
C GLN A 453 -26.02 5.43 6.83
N SER A 454 -25.29 6.20 6.01
CA SER A 454 -23.82 6.27 6.10
C SER A 454 -23.35 6.84 7.45
N PHE A 455 -24.09 7.78 8.04
CA PHE A 455 -23.81 8.34 9.35
C PHE A 455 -24.08 7.32 10.47
N LEU A 456 -25.22 6.62 10.46
CA LEU A 456 -25.54 5.55 11.41
C LEU A 456 -24.49 4.45 11.38
N THR A 457 -24.04 4.06 10.18
CA THR A 457 -22.95 3.09 10.00
C THR A 457 -21.65 3.57 10.66
N ARG A 458 -21.23 4.82 10.43
CA ARG A 458 -20.05 5.40 11.09
C ARG A 458 -20.23 5.51 12.61
N LEU A 459 -21.44 5.80 13.07
CA LEU A 459 -21.76 5.92 14.49
C LEU A 459 -21.62 4.56 15.20
N ARG A 460 -22.11 3.48 14.56
CA ARG A 460 -21.92 2.10 15.01
C ARG A 460 -20.44 1.74 15.08
N LEU A 461 -19.67 2.01 14.02
CA LEU A 461 -18.23 1.77 14.00
C LEU A 461 -17.50 2.53 15.12
N ALA A 462 -17.84 3.80 15.35
CA ALA A 462 -17.27 4.60 16.44
C ALA A 462 -17.58 4.01 17.82
N LYS A 463 -18.79 3.47 18.02
CA LYS A 463 -19.19 2.77 19.24
C LYS A 463 -18.35 1.51 19.47
N ASP A 464 -18.16 0.70 18.43
CA ASP A 464 -17.37 -0.52 18.51
C ASP A 464 -15.88 -0.22 18.76
N SER A 465 -15.34 0.85 18.14
CA SER A 465 -13.98 1.34 18.42
C SER A 465 -13.82 1.87 19.85
N LEU A 466 -14.84 2.53 20.42
CA LEU A 466 -14.81 3.00 21.81
C LEU A 466 -14.88 1.84 22.80
N LEU A 467 -15.64 0.78 22.50
CA LEU A 467 -15.65 -0.43 23.32
C LEU A 467 -14.25 -1.08 23.36
N THR A 468 -13.58 -1.14 22.22
CA THR A 468 -12.19 -1.60 22.12
C THR A 468 -11.25 -0.68 22.91
N SER A 469 -11.38 0.64 22.76
CA SER A 469 -10.59 1.64 23.47
C SER A 469 -10.76 1.55 25.00
N LYS A 470 -11.99 1.29 25.47
CA LYS A 470 -12.30 1.04 26.88
C LYS A 470 -11.55 -0.18 27.40
N ALA A 471 -11.58 -1.29 26.66
CA ALA A 471 -10.89 -2.51 27.06
C ALA A 471 -9.37 -2.32 27.09
N LEU A 472 -8.79 -1.64 26.10
CA LEU A 472 -7.35 -1.32 26.06
C LEU A 472 -6.95 -0.41 27.21
N LEU A 473 -7.67 0.69 27.44
CA LEU A 473 -7.39 1.61 28.55
C LEU A 473 -7.52 0.93 29.93
N ALA A 474 -8.37 -0.09 30.05
CA ALA A 474 -8.46 -0.89 31.27
C ALA A 474 -7.23 -1.79 31.48
N ALA A 475 -6.66 -2.35 30.41
CA ALA A 475 -5.44 -3.17 30.44
C ALA A 475 -4.14 -2.34 30.39
N ALA A 476 -4.21 -1.05 30.08
CA ALA A 476 -3.07 -0.15 29.93
C ALA A 476 -2.07 -0.13 31.09
N PRO A 477 -2.48 -0.20 32.38
CA PRO A 477 -1.50 -0.25 33.46
C PRO A 477 -0.50 -1.39 33.32
N ASP A 478 -0.93 -2.54 32.80
CA ASP A 478 -0.10 -3.72 32.68
C ASP A 478 0.86 -3.63 31.48
N TYR A 479 0.33 -3.41 30.27
CA TYR A 479 1.16 -3.35 29.06
C TYR A 479 1.99 -2.05 28.93
N LEU A 480 1.64 -0.97 29.65
CA LEU A 480 2.53 0.20 29.74
C LEU A 480 3.55 0.05 30.88
N GLY A 481 3.40 -0.94 31.77
CA GLY A 481 4.31 -1.10 32.90
C GLY A 481 4.16 -0.02 33.97
N ILE A 482 2.93 0.37 34.30
CA ILE A 482 2.71 1.29 35.43
C ILE A 482 3.12 0.58 36.73
N GLY A 483 4.09 1.16 37.45
CA GLY A 483 4.61 0.61 38.71
C GLY A 483 5.90 -0.21 38.57
N GLY A 484 6.48 -0.32 37.36
CA GLY A 484 7.74 -1.01 37.15
C GLY A 484 8.39 -0.71 35.80
N ARG A 485 9.53 -1.35 35.53
CA ARG A 485 10.13 -1.39 34.20
C ARG A 485 9.52 -2.54 33.41
N ARG A 486 9.19 -2.32 32.14
CA ARG A 486 8.79 -3.35 31.17
C ARG A 486 9.68 -3.30 29.95
N GLN A 487 10.02 -4.45 29.40
CA GLN A 487 10.81 -4.59 28.18
C GLN A 487 10.05 -5.42 27.15
N TYR A 488 10.00 -4.95 25.90
CA TYR A 488 9.34 -5.67 24.81
C TYR A 488 10.31 -5.93 23.66
N ALA A 489 10.33 -7.14 23.12
CA ALA A 489 11.04 -7.43 21.89
C ALA A 489 10.21 -6.95 20.69
N LEU A 490 10.73 -5.97 19.92
CA LEU A 490 10.12 -5.48 18.68
C LEU A 490 10.83 -6.13 17.49
N LEU A 491 10.13 -6.97 16.75
CA LEU A 491 10.69 -7.70 15.61
C LEU A 491 10.49 -6.92 14.32
N PHE A 492 11.57 -6.67 13.59
CA PHE A 492 11.51 -6.05 12.27
C PHE A 492 11.50 -7.12 11.18
N GLN A 493 10.31 -7.41 10.68
CA GLN A 493 10.06 -8.50 9.74
C GLN A 493 10.04 -7.99 8.30
N ASN A 494 10.96 -8.48 7.47
CA ASN A 494 10.99 -8.14 6.05
C ASN A 494 10.02 -9.03 5.27
N ASN A 495 8.83 -8.53 4.99
CA ASN A 495 7.80 -9.26 4.24
C ASN A 495 8.13 -9.47 2.75
N MET A 496 9.21 -8.85 2.24
CA MET A 496 9.72 -9.15 0.90
C MET A 496 10.44 -10.49 0.83
N GLU A 497 10.86 -11.02 1.98
CA GLU A 497 11.27 -12.40 2.18
C GLU A 497 10.28 -13.03 3.18
N LEU A 498 9.12 -13.44 2.66
CA LEU A 498 7.97 -13.77 3.51
C LEU A 498 8.25 -14.99 4.41
N ARG A 499 7.82 -14.86 5.67
CA ARG A 499 7.79 -15.93 6.68
C ARG A 499 6.40 -15.94 7.34
N PRO A 500 6.04 -17.04 8.03
CA PRO A 500 4.68 -17.28 8.52
C PRO A 500 4.05 -16.14 9.34
N THR A 501 4.83 -15.44 10.19
CA THR A 501 4.30 -14.36 11.03
C THR A 501 4.48 -12.95 10.49
N GLY A 502 4.96 -12.77 9.26
CA GLY A 502 5.05 -11.43 8.66
C GLY A 502 6.29 -11.16 7.82
N GLY A 503 7.31 -12.02 7.87
CA GLY A 503 8.55 -11.80 7.13
C GLY A 503 9.79 -12.30 7.86
N PHE A 504 10.91 -12.34 7.16
CA PHE A 504 12.21 -12.70 7.72
C PHE A 504 12.62 -11.72 8.84
N ILE A 505 13.03 -12.23 10.00
CA ILE A 505 13.45 -11.40 11.12
C ILE A 505 14.88 -10.95 10.85
N GLY A 506 15.04 -9.77 10.24
CA GLY A 506 16.36 -9.23 9.93
C GLY A 506 17.03 -8.60 11.15
N SER A 507 16.24 -7.97 12.02
CA SER A 507 16.71 -7.28 13.22
C SER A 507 15.57 -7.20 14.22
N PHE A 508 15.89 -6.84 15.44
CA PHE A 508 14.91 -6.58 16.49
C PHE A 508 15.40 -5.47 17.41
N ALA A 509 14.50 -4.90 18.19
CA ALA A 509 14.82 -3.93 19.24
C ALA A 509 14.27 -4.40 20.58
N ILE A 510 14.85 -3.92 21.67
CA ILE A 510 14.27 -4.04 23.02
C ILE A 510 13.69 -2.68 23.39
N LEU A 511 12.36 -2.55 23.42
CA LEU A 511 11.68 -1.34 23.86
C LEU A 511 11.56 -1.37 25.38
N SER A 512 12.22 -0.45 26.08
CA SER A 512 12.04 -0.29 27.53
C SER A 512 11.04 0.82 27.85
N LEU A 513 10.09 0.50 28.73
CA LEU A 513 9.22 1.47 29.38
C LEU A 513 9.49 1.48 30.89
N ASP A 514 9.70 2.66 31.47
CA ASP A 514 9.85 2.88 32.91
C ASP A 514 8.62 3.61 33.44
N ASN A 515 7.77 2.93 34.22
CA ASN A 515 6.51 3.48 34.73
C ASN A 515 5.63 4.08 33.62
N GLY A 516 5.53 3.40 32.47
CA GLY A 516 4.77 3.89 31.31
C GLY A 516 5.48 4.91 30.44
N LYS A 517 6.74 5.25 30.68
CA LYS A 517 7.50 6.20 29.87
C LYS A 517 8.56 5.51 29.04
N PHE A 518 8.67 5.90 27.78
CA PHE A 518 9.75 5.51 26.90
C PHE A 518 11.10 5.83 27.52
N SER A 519 11.97 4.82 27.58
CA SER A 519 13.31 4.89 28.18
C SER A 519 14.39 4.73 27.12
N ASP A 520 14.45 3.56 26.47
CA ASP A 520 15.39 3.28 25.38
C ASP A 520 14.83 2.27 24.36
N LEU A 521 15.53 2.16 23.23
CA LEU A 521 15.22 1.23 22.13
C LEU A 521 16.51 0.69 21.47
N PRO A 522 17.38 -0.03 22.19
CA PRO A 522 18.54 -0.67 21.58
C PRO A 522 18.12 -1.63 20.45
N VAL A 523 18.74 -1.47 19.28
CA VAL A 523 18.52 -2.31 18.09
C VAL A 523 19.66 -3.32 17.96
N TYR A 524 19.32 -4.56 17.60
CA TYR A 524 20.23 -5.68 17.40
C TYR A 524 20.06 -6.26 16.00
N ASP A 525 21.19 -6.60 15.37
CA ASP A 525 21.16 -7.46 14.18
C ASP A 525 20.95 -8.90 14.62
N VAL A 526 20.06 -9.62 13.92
CA VAL A 526 19.68 -10.98 14.30
C VAL A 526 20.88 -11.94 14.29
N TYR A 527 21.82 -11.75 13.35
CA TYR A 527 23.00 -12.59 13.23
C TYR A 527 23.97 -12.44 14.41
N GLN A 528 23.96 -11.28 15.08
CA GLN A 528 24.73 -11.09 16.31
C GLN A 528 24.17 -11.98 17.43
N ALA A 529 22.84 -12.00 17.60
CA ALA A 529 22.17 -12.86 18.57
C ALA A 529 22.39 -14.34 18.22
N ASP A 530 22.17 -14.72 16.96
CA ASP A 530 22.36 -16.10 16.48
C ASP A 530 23.78 -16.61 16.72
N GLY A 531 24.79 -15.76 16.55
CA GLY A 531 26.20 -16.09 16.82
C GLY A 531 26.51 -16.32 18.30
N GLN A 532 25.66 -15.86 19.23
CA GLN A 532 25.80 -16.12 20.67
C GLN A 532 25.05 -17.37 21.13
N LEU A 533 24.24 -18.00 20.27
CA LEU A 533 23.49 -19.20 20.64
C LEU A 533 24.44 -20.36 20.91
N LYS A 534 24.39 -20.88 22.14
CA LYS A 534 25.18 -22.05 22.56
C LYS A 534 24.34 -23.32 22.41
N GLY A 535 24.88 -24.31 21.69
CA GLY A 535 24.26 -25.62 21.53
C GLY A 535 23.46 -25.78 20.23
N TYR A 536 22.74 -26.88 20.15
CA TYR A 536 21.96 -27.30 18.99
C TYR A 536 20.46 -27.23 19.28
N VAL A 537 19.72 -26.63 18.36
CA VAL A 537 18.26 -26.61 18.31
C VAL A 537 17.84 -27.18 16.97
N GLU A 538 17.06 -28.26 16.97
CA GLU A 538 16.60 -28.89 15.72
C GLU A 538 15.69 -27.91 14.95
N PRO A 539 16.03 -27.57 13.70
CA PRO A 539 15.16 -26.76 12.86
C PRO A 539 13.96 -27.57 12.33
N PRO A 540 12.81 -26.91 12.07
CA PRO A 540 11.71 -27.51 11.36
C PRO A 540 12.19 -28.21 10.08
N PHE A 541 11.65 -29.40 9.81
CA PHE A 541 12.10 -30.22 8.69
C PHE A 541 12.19 -29.47 7.35
N PRO A 542 11.22 -28.61 6.95
CA PRO A 542 11.32 -27.85 5.72
C PRO A 542 12.44 -26.81 5.71
N ILE A 543 12.74 -26.17 6.85
CA ILE A 543 13.90 -25.28 6.98
C ILE A 543 15.17 -26.09 6.75
N ARG A 544 15.34 -27.21 7.46
CA ARG A 544 16.51 -28.08 7.31
C ARG A 544 16.71 -28.58 5.88
N LYS A 545 15.62 -29.08 5.27
CA LYS A 545 15.64 -29.73 3.95
C LYS A 545 15.80 -28.74 2.79
N TYR A 546 15.07 -27.63 2.82
CA TYR A 546 14.98 -26.73 1.67
C TYR A 546 15.80 -25.46 1.80
N LEU A 547 16.06 -24.98 3.02
CA LEU A 547 16.96 -23.85 3.30
C LEU A 547 18.39 -24.33 3.59
N GLY A 548 18.57 -25.58 4.03
CA GLY A 548 19.89 -26.16 4.32
C GLY A 548 20.46 -25.75 5.67
N GLU A 549 19.64 -25.14 6.53
CA GLU A 549 20.05 -24.72 7.87
C GLU A 549 20.20 -25.93 8.78
N ALA A 550 21.40 -26.12 9.32
CA ALA A 550 21.69 -27.23 10.22
C ALA A 550 21.07 -27.02 11.61
N ASN A 551 21.03 -25.77 12.08
CA ASN A 551 20.59 -25.36 13.40
C ASN A 551 19.43 -24.36 13.30
N TRP A 552 18.54 -24.34 14.28
CA TRP A 552 17.45 -23.36 14.33
C TRP A 552 17.88 -22.10 15.07
N TYR A 553 17.64 -20.96 14.43
CA TYR A 553 18.12 -19.66 14.86
C TYR A 553 16.97 -18.66 15.05
N LEU A 554 17.22 -17.55 15.73
CA LEU A 554 16.22 -16.51 15.99
C LEU A 554 15.65 -15.95 14.69
N ARG A 555 16.48 -15.78 13.64
CA ARG A 555 16.09 -15.23 12.33
C ARG A 555 14.95 -15.98 11.62
N ASP A 556 14.82 -17.28 11.85
CA ASP A 556 13.78 -18.16 11.28
C ASP A 556 12.92 -18.83 12.38
N SER A 557 12.99 -18.32 13.62
CA SER A 557 12.22 -18.85 14.75
C SER A 557 10.70 -18.65 14.60
N ASN A 558 10.29 -17.76 13.69
CA ASN A 558 8.91 -17.48 13.36
C ASN A 558 8.26 -18.43 12.34
N TRP A 559 8.67 -19.71 12.36
CA TRP A 559 8.12 -20.76 11.51
C TRP A 559 6.65 -21.10 11.84
N ASP A 560 6.24 -20.94 13.09
CA ASP A 560 4.86 -21.18 13.51
C ASP A 560 4.01 -19.94 13.22
N PRO A 561 2.95 -20.03 12.39
CA PRO A 561 2.09 -18.88 12.10
C PRO A 561 1.25 -18.45 13.32
N ASN A 562 1.11 -19.27 14.36
CA ASN A 562 0.53 -18.87 15.63
C ASN A 562 1.51 -17.96 16.38
N PHE A 563 1.30 -16.65 16.28
CA PHE A 563 2.24 -15.68 16.80
C PHE A 563 2.53 -15.81 18.31
N PRO A 564 1.58 -16.18 19.21
CA PRO A 564 1.91 -16.43 20.61
C PRO A 564 2.96 -17.55 20.80
N THR A 565 2.85 -18.65 20.06
CA THR A 565 3.85 -19.74 20.11
C THR A 565 5.20 -19.28 19.55
N THR A 566 5.18 -18.45 18.50
CA THR A 566 6.41 -17.82 17.98
C THR A 566 7.02 -16.83 18.98
N ALA A 567 6.21 -16.04 19.68
CA ALA A 567 6.65 -15.05 20.66
C ALA A 567 7.35 -15.71 21.86
N GLU A 568 6.77 -16.77 22.43
CA GLU A 568 7.40 -17.57 23.49
C GLU A 568 8.77 -18.12 23.05
N ARG A 569 8.87 -18.58 21.80
CA ARG A 569 10.13 -19.07 21.23
C ARG A 569 11.16 -17.96 21.08
N ILE A 570 10.72 -16.77 20.67
CA ILE A 570 11.57 -15.60 20.49
C ILE A 570 12.10 -15.10 21.83
N ASP A 571 11.26 -15.01 22.86
CA ASP A 571 11.70 -14.71 24.23
C ASP A 571 12.76 -15.72 24.69
N TRP A 572 12.53 -17.02 24.45
CA TRP A 572 13.54 -18.06 24.75
C TRP A 572 14.86 -17.80 24.03
N TYR A 573 14.86 -17.48 22.73
CA TYR A 573 16.09 -17.17 22.00
C TYR A 573 16.79 -15.94 22.58
N ILE A 574 16.08 -14.84 22.81
CA ILE A 574 16.63 -13.61 23.39
C ILE A 574 17.29 -13.90 24.75
N LYS A 575 16.61 -14.68 25.61
CA LYS A 575 17.16 -15.11 26.89
C LYS A 575 18.43 -15.96 26.73
N LYS A 576 18.49 -16.85 25.75
CA LYS A 576 19.66 -17.71 25.50
C LYS A 576 20.83 -17.00 24.85
N THR A 577 20.59 -15.98 24.04
CA THR A 577 21.63 -15.29 23.26
C THR A 577 22.11 -14.00 23.92
N LEU A 578 21.21 -13.24 24.54
CA LEU A 578 21.49 -11.94 25.15
C LEU A 578 21.45 -11.96 26.68
N ASN A 579 20.96 -13.03 27.30
CA ASN A 579 20.73 -13.10 28.76
C ASN A 579 19.81 -11.96 29.25
N GLN A 580 18.80 -11.64 28.45
CA GLN A 580 17.74 -10.67 28.74
C GLN A 580 16.38 -11.38 28.76
N GLU A 581 15.47 -10.93 29.60
CA GLU A 581 14.08 -11.38 29.61
C GLU A 581 13.21 -10.23 29.13
N VAL A 582 12.18 -10.53 28.33
CA VAL A 582 11.20 -9.53 27.86
C VAL A 582 9.83 -9.88 28.41
N ASP A 583 9.02 -8.86 28.69
CA ASP A 583 7.63 -8.99 29.17
C ASP A 583 6.61 -9.22 28.05
N GLY A 584 7.10 -9.31 26.80
CA GLY A 584 6.28 -9.54 25.62
C GLY A 584 7.05 -9.33 24.31
N VAL A 585 6.39 -9.68 23.21
CA VAL A 585 6.94 -9.61 21.85
C VAL A 585 5.95 -8.94 20.93
N ILE A 586 6.43 -8.00 20.12
CA ILE A 586 5.66 -7.24 19.14
C ILE A 586 6.24 -7.50 17.77
N GLY A 587 5.43 -8.08 16.87
CA GLY A 587 5.82 -8.36 15.50
C GLY A 587 5.34 -7.24 14.57
N LEU A 588 6.25 -6.58 13.85
CA LEU A 588 5.90 -5.60 12.84
C LEU A 588 6.64 -5.87 11.52
N ASN A 589 5.89 -5.85 10.43
CA ASN A 589 6.47 -5.99 9.10
C ASN A 589 6.86 -4.64 8.48
N LEU A 590 7.65 -4.67 7.41
CA LEU A 590 8.14 -3.47 6.73
C LEU A 590 7.00 -2.58 6.21
N ALA A 591 5.86 -3.15 5.82
CA ALA A 591 4.71 -2.38 5.34
C ALA A 591 4.08 -1.53 6.47
N VAL A 592 4.12 -1.99 7.72
CA VAL A 592 3.72 -1.17 8.89
C VAL A 592 4.60 0.07 8.97
N ILE A 593 5.92 -0.07 8.87
CA ILE A 593 6.86 1.05 8.93
C ILE A 593 6.64 2.03 7.77
N GLN A 594 6.43 1.51 6.55
CA GLN A 594 6.09 2.35 5.39
C GLN A 594 4.82 3.17 5.63
N ASN A 595 3.76 2.54 6.17
CA ASN A 595 2.50 3.22 6.45
C ASN A 595 2.64 4.25 7.58
N LEU A 596 3.46 3.98 8.60
CA LEU A 596 3.79 4.97 9.62
C LEU A 596 4.53 6.18 9.02
N ILE A 597 5.52 5.96 8.14
CA ILE A 597 6.23 7.05 7.46
C ILE A 597 5.29 7.86 6.54
N LYS A 598 4.29 7.24 5.89
CA LYS A 598 3.27 7.98 5.12
C LYS A 598 2.50 8.97 5.99
N VAL A 599 2.21 8.61 7.23
CA VAL A 599 1.47 9.45 8.18
C VAL A 599 2.37 10.50 8.82
N ILE A 600 3.58 10.10 9.23
CA ILE A 600 4.52 10.94 9.96
C ILE A 600 5.25 11.91 9.03
N GLY A 601 5.36 11.57 7.75
CA GLY A 601 6.19 12.25 6.75
C GLY A 601 7.65 11.78 6.77
N SER A 602 8.43 12.24 5.79
CA SER A 602 9.82 11.83 5.59
C SER A 602 10.73 11.98 6.81
N LEU A 603 11.69 11.08 6.94
CA LEU A 603 12.66 11.00 8.05
C LEU A 603 14.05 11.32 7.51
N TYR A 604 14.69 12.37 8.03
CA TYR A 604 16.11 12.60 7.75
C TYR A 604 16.95 11.77 8.74
N VAL A 605 17.91 11.01 8.21
CA VAL A 605 18.82 10.13 8.95
C VAL A 605 20.23 10.74 8.87
N PRO A 606 20.65 11.54 9.87
CA PRO A 606 21.87 12.35 9.79
C PRO A 606 23.14 11.55 9.58
N GLU A 607 23.24 10.36 10.18
CA GLU A 607 24.45 9.52 10.10
C GLU A 607 24.74 9.03 8.67
N TYR A 608 23.71 9.01 7.82
CA TYR A 608 23.80 8.57 6.43
C TYR A 608 23.66 9.74 5.44
N ASP A 609 23.29 10.94 5.93
CA ASP A 609 22.89 12.09 5.11
C ASP A 609 21.77 11.74 4.11
N GLU A 610 20.76 10.99 4.57
CA GLU A 610 19.68 10.49 3.73
C GLU A 610 18.30 10.89 4.22
N THR A 611 17.40 11.16 3.28
CA THR A 611 15.97 11.30 3.57
C THR A 611 15.22 10.04 3.19
N ILE A 612 14.65 9.37 4.20
CA ILE A 612 13.83 8.18 4.06
C ILE A 612 12.37 8.58 3.93
N THR A 613 11.75 8.16 2.83
CA THR A 613 10.34 8.33 2.51
C THR A 613 9.65 6.97 2.49
N ALA A 614 8.32 6.96 2.45
CA ALA A 614 7.58 5.69 2.34
C ALA A 614 7.92 4.93 1.04
N ASP A 615 8.25 5.66 -0.03
CA ASP A 615 8.51 5.08 -1.36
C ASP A 615 9.93 4.51 -1.47
N ASN A 616 10.91 5.18 -0.85
CA ASN A 616 12.31 4.74 -0.92
C ASN A 616 12.73 3.82 0.25
N LEU A 617 11.93 3.71 1.32
CA LEU A 617 12.27 2.95 2.53
C LEU A 617 12.81 1.56 2.20
N TYR A 618 12.11 0.83 1.32
CA TYR A 618 12.51 -0.52 0.97
C TYR A 618 13.89 -0.55 0.31
N VAL A 619 14.08 0.23 -0.76
CA VAL A 619 15.33 0.24 -1.53
C VAL A 619 16.50 0.69 -0.65
N ARG A 620 16.32 1.71 0.19
CA ARG A 620 17.37 2.21 1.09
C ARG A 620 17.69 1.25 2.22
N THR A 621 16.66 0.66 2.85
CA THR A 621 16.87 -0.36 3.88
C THR A 621 17.60 -1.56 3.29
N GLN A 622 17.23 -1.99 2.07
CA GLN A 622 17.88 -3.12 1.38
C GLN A 622 19.33 -2.79 1.01
N TYR A 623 19.60 -1.56 0.56
CA TYR A 623 20.95 -1.10 0.24
C TYR A 623 21.85 -1.15 1.48
N HIS A 624 21.45 -0.49 2.57
CA HIS A 624 22.27 -0.39 3.79
C HIS A 624 22.35 -1.68 4.60
N SER A 625 21.35 -2.57 4.50
CA SER A 625 21.37 -3.84 5.23
C SER A 625 22.26 -4.91 4.60
N GLU A 626 22.57 -4.81 3.30
CA GLU A 626 23.08 -5.97 2.54
C GLU A 626 24.25 -5.65 1.60
N VAL A 627 24.37 -4.41 1.07
CA VAL A 627 25.42 -4.07 0.08
C VAL A 627 26.79 -3.83 0.73
N GLY A 628 26.82 -3.51 2.03
CA GLY A 628 28.02 -3.34 2.87
C GLY A 628 28.21 -4.41 3.95
N PHE A 629 27.39 -5.46 3.95
CA PHE A 629 27.39 -6.47 4.99
C PHE A 629 28.50 -7.52 4.79
N PHE A 630 29.31 -7.70 5.83
CA PHE A 630 30.17 -8.87 6.04
C PHE A 630 29.91 -9.36 7.48
N PRO A 631 30.01 -10.68 7.76
CA PRO A 631 29.81 -11.20 9.12
C PRO A 631 30.66 -10.46 10.15
N GLY A 632 30.01 -9.81 11.12
CA GLY A 632 30.65 -8.95 12.14
C GLY A 632 30.53 -7.43 11.92
N SER A 633 30.04 -6.98 10.77
CA SER A 633 29.72 -5.57 10.48
C SER A 633 28.54 -5.05 11.33
N SER A 634 28.66 -3.85 11.88
CA SER A 634 27.59 -3.16 12.62
C SER A 634 26.68 -2.30 11.75
N GLN A 635 26.94 -2.17 10.45
CA GLN A 635 26.27 -1.20 9.56
C GLN A 635 24.75 -1.40 9.47
N LYS A 636 24.26 -2.64 9.39
CA LYS A 636 22.82 -2.94 9.36
C LYS A 636 22.11 -2.50 10.64
N ARG A 637 22.73 -2.79 11.79
CA ARG A 637 22.26 -2.35 13.11
C ARG A 637 22.28 -0.82 13.19
N GLU A 638 23.33 -0.20 12.67
CA GLU A 638 23.49 1.25 12.66
C GLU A 638 22.42 1.93 11.82
N PHE A 639 22.09 1.46 10.61
CA PHE A 639 21.06 2.09 9.78
C PHE A 639 19.66 1.94 10.38
N ILE A 640 19.25 0.72 10.76
CA ILE A 640 17.92 0.49 11.33
C ILE A 640 17.81 1.19 12.70
N GLY A 641 18.88 1.20 13.48
CA GLY A 641 18.99 1.97 14.72
C GLY A 641 18.82 3.46 14.50
N SER A 642 19.57 4.05 13.56
CA SER A 642 19.45 5.46 13.20
C SER A 642 18.07 5.82 12.67
N LEU A 643 17.45 4.96 11.86
CA LEU A 643 16.09 5.15 11.37
C LEU A 643 15.06 5.10 12.50
N ALA A 644 15.17 4.14 13.41
CA ALA A 644 14.30 4.02 14.58
C ALA A 644 14.45 5.23 15.52
N GLN A 645 15.69 5.71 15.70
CA GLN A 645 15.98 6.91 16.47
C GLN A 645 15.37 8.16 15.81
N ALA A 646 15.55 8.34 14.49
CA ALA A 646 14.96 9.44 13.74
C ALA A 646 13.42 9.43 13.83
N LEU A 647 12.81 8.25 13.72
CA LEU A 647 11.37 8.07 13.91
C LEU A 647 10.94 8.46 15.33
N MET A 648 11.63 7.97 16.35
CA MET A 648 11.31 8.26 17.76
C MET A 648 11.47 9.76 18.07
N THR A 649 12.57 10.37 17.65
CA THR A 649 12.79 11.83 17.81
C THR A 649 11.70 12.63 17.11
N LYS A 650 11.25 12.20 15.93
CA LYS A 650 10.13 12.88 15.25
C LYS A 650 8.82 12.75 16.02
N LEU A 651 8.54 11.58 16.60
CA LEU A 651 7.37 11.37 17.47
C LEU A 651 7.46 12.17 18.78
N GLN A 652 8.64 12.30 19.37
CA GLN A 652 8.87 13.11 20.57
C GLN A 652 8.67 14.61 20.33
N ASN A 653 8.81 15.08 19.08
CA ASN A 653 8.60 16.48 18.70
C ASN A 653 7.26 16.70 17.96
N ALA A 654 6.44 15.65 17.83
CA ALA A 654 5.19 15.69 17.09
C ALA A 654 4.10 16.46 17.84
N ASP A 655 3.27 17.19 17.08
CA ASP A 655 2.05 17.79 17.62
C ASP A 655 0.97 16.74 17.91
N SER A 656 -0.07 17.15 18.63
CA SER A 656 -1.17 16.23 19.00
C SER A 656 -1.93 15.66 17.81
N LYS A 657 -1.97 16.37 16.67
CA LYS A 657 -2.67 15.88 15.48
C LYS A 657 -1.91 14.71 14.87
N LEU A 658 -0.59 14.85 14.74
CA LEU A 658 0.31 13.83 14.22
C LEU A 658 0.37 12.59 15.12
N LEU A 659 0.38 12.78 16.45
CA LEU A 659 0.35 11.68 17.42
C LEU A 659 -0.94 10.84 17.29
N ILE A 660 -2.10 11.49 17.19
CA ILE A 660 -3.37 10.78 17.00
C ILE A 660 -3.39 10.03 15.67
N SER A 661 -2.96 10.66 14.57
CA SER A 661 -2.93 9.96 13.28
C SER A 661 -1.97 8.78 13.29
N THR A 662 -0.85 8.88 14.02
CA THR A 662 0.10 7.78 14.20
C THR A 662 -0.54 6.64 15.00
N LEU A 663 -1.22 6.95 16.12
CA LEU A 663 -1.94 5.96 16.92
C LEU A 663 -3.01 5.23 16.09
N LEU A 664 -3.78 5.96 15.28
CA LEU A 664 -4.79 5.36 14.40
C LEU A 664 -4.15 4.44 13.33
N ALA A 665 -2.97 4.78 12.82
CA ALA A 665 -2.23 3.94 11.89
C ALA A 665 -1.72 2.65 12.56
N ILE A 666 -1.25 2.73 13.81
CA ILE A 666 -0.87 1.56 14.63
C ILE A 666 -2.08 0.64 14.85
N LEU A 667 -3.21 1.20 15.26
CA LEU A 667 -4.46 0.43 15.46
C LEU A 667 -4.91 -0.23 14.15
N ASN A 668 -4.84 0.49 13.02
CA ASN A 668 -5.19 -0.08 11.72
C ASN A 668 -4.23 -1.22 11.32
N ALA A 669 -2.94 -1.08 11.58
CA ALA A 669 -1.97 -2.16 11.35
C ALA A 669 -2.28 -3.40 12.20
N ALA A 670 -2.73 -3.22 13.44
CA ALA A 670 -3.15 -4.31 14.32
C ALA A 670 -4.40 -5.02 13.79
N GLU A 671 -5.41 -4.26 13.37
CA GLU A 671 -6.65 -4.82 12.79
C GLU A 671 -6.41 -5.55 11.46
N ASN A 672 -5.44 -5.09 10.68
CA ASN A 672 -5.05 -5.75 9.43
C ASN A 672 -4.17 -6.99 9.65
N GLY A 673 -3.77 -7.28 10.89
CA GLY A 673 -2.90 -8.38 11.26
C GLY A 673 -1.44 -8.21 10.82
N ASP A 674 -1.02 -6.98 10.49
CA ASP A 674 0.36 -6.66 10.10
C ASP A 674 1.23 -6.22 11.29
N LEU A 675 0.58 -5.85 12.39
CA LEU A 675 1.17 -5.60 13.70
C LEU A 675 0.56 -6.56 14.72
N THR A 676 1.38 -7.38 15.36
CA THR A 676 0.92 -8.42 16.29
C THR A 676 1.55 -8.24 17.67
N PHE A 677 0.79 -8.58 18.72
CA PHE A 677 1.20 -8.35 20.10
C PHE A 677 1.05 -9.61 20.94
N TYR A 678 2.10 -9.93 21.68
CA TYR A 678 2.10 -10.94 22.72
C TYR A 678 2.63 -10.32 24.02
N PHE A 679 1.96 -10.60 25.13
CA PHE A 679 2.34 -10.15 26.47
C PHE A 679 2.43 -11.36 27.42
N ASP A 680 3.34 -11.35 28.38
CA ASP A 680 3.44 -12.46 29.34
C ASP A 680 2.24 -12.52 30.30
N SER A 681 1.58 -11.38 30.48
CA SER A 681 0.38 -11.28 31.28
C SER A 681 -0.82 -11.94 30.60
N LYS A 682 -1.34 -13.01 31.22
CA LYS A 682 -2.50 -13.77 30.72
C LYS A 682 -3.74 -12.90 30.43
N PRO A 683 -4.19 -12.00 31.34
CA PRO A 683 -5.35 -11.15 31.06
C PRO A 683 -5.17 -10.26 29.83
N THR A 684 -3.98 -9.68 29.67
CA THR A 684 -3.66 -8.79 28.55
C THR A 684 -3.56 -9.58 27.24
N THR A 685 -2.86 -10.71 27.23
CA THR A 685 -2.80 -11.57 26.03
C THR A 685 -4.16 -12.11 25.63
N GLN A 686 -5.03 -12.46 26.58
CA GLN A 686 -6.42 -12.84 26.27
C GLN A 686 -7.24 -11.70 25.64
N LEU A 687 -7.02 -10.45 26.07
CA LEU A 687 -7.65 -9.28 25.46
C LEU A 687 -7.21 -9.14 24.00
N PHE A 688 -5.91 -9.12 23.73
CA PHE A 688 -5.38 -8.98 22.37
C PHE A 688 -5.73 -10.19 21.49
N THR A 689 -5.84 -11.38 22.08
CA THR A 689 -6.39 -12.57 21.41
C THR A 689 -7.84 -12.32 21.02
N LYS A 690 -8.71 -11.81 21.89
CA LYS A 690 -10.11 -11.54 21.52
C LYS A 690 -10.25 -10.46 20.45
N LEU A 691 -9.33 -9.49 20.40
CA LEU A 691 -9.37 -8.39 19.45
C LEU A 691 -8.91 -8.74 18.03
N GLY A 692 -8.24 -9.87 17.81
CA GLY A 692 -7.60 -10.13 16.51
C GLY A 692 -6.08 -9.99 16.55
N TRP A 693 -5.55 -9.25 17.51
CA TRP A 693 -4.23 -8.62 17.44
C TRP A 693 -3.09 -9.48 17.98
N ALA A 694 -3.40 -10.62 18.59
CA ALA A 694 -2.38 -11.56 19.05
C ALA A 694 -1.78 -12.40 17.91
N GLY A 695 -2.34 -12.37 16.70
CA GLY A 695 -1.85 -13.17 15.56
C GLY A 695 -1.99 -14.68 15.76
N ASP A 696 -2.91 -15.13 16.63
CA ASP A 696 -3.18 -16.53 16.89
C ASP A 696 -3.93 -17.22 15.74
N ILE A 697 -3.68 -18.51 15.54
CA ILE A 697 -4.48 -19.33 14.63
C ILE A 697 -5.88 -19.50 15.22
N ARG A 698 -6.89 -18.98 14.52
CA ARG A 698 -8.27 -18.98 15.00
C ARG A 698 -8.91 -20.35 14.92
N SER A 699 -9.83 -20.63 15.84
CA SER A 699 -10.66 -21.82 15.76
C SER A 699 -11.53 -21.80 14.50
N GLY A 700 -12.10 -20.63 14.16
CA GLY A 700 -13.01 -20.46 13.03
C GLY A 700 -14.46 -20.82 13.35
N ASP A 701 -14.76 -21.09 14.62
CA ASP A 701 -16.06 -21.61 15.05
C ASP A 701 -17.21 -20.60 14.92
N CYS A 702 -18.42 -21.15 14.96
CA CYS A 702 -19.66 -20.39 15.07
C CYS A 702 -20.14 -20.35 16.53
N SER A 703 -20.85 -19.28 16.89
CA SER A 703 -21.49 -19.15 18.21
C SER A 703 -22.88 -19.79 18.32
N GLN A 704 -23.43 -20.27 17.20
CA GLN A 704 -24.79 -20.81 17.13
C GLN A 704 -24.80 -22.34 17.09
N GLU A 705 -25.86 -22.94 17.67
CA GLU A 705 -26.16 -24.35 17.47
C GLU A 705 -26.44 -24.64 15.98
N ASN A 706 -26.06 -25.82 15.49
CA ASN A 706 -26.29 -26.27 14.09
C ASN A 706 -25.59 -25.43 13.00
N CYS A 707 -24.36 -24.99 13.27
CA CYS A 707 -23.53 -24.29 12.28
C CYS A 707 -22.44 -25.19 11.69
N LEU A 708 -22.34 -25.24 10.37
CA LEU A 708 -21.17 -25.77 9.68
C LEU A 708 -20.10 -24.67 9.60
N ALA A 709 -19.06 -24.79 10.42
CA ALA A 709 -17.92 -23.90 10.42
C ALA A 709 -16.83 -24.40 9.45
N SER A 710 -16.32 -23.49 8.62
CA SER A 710 -15.18 -23.71 7.75
C SER A 710 -14.11 -22.66 8.02
N TYR A 711 -12.85 -23.05 7.83
CA TYR A 711 -11.68 -22.23 8.09
C TYR A 711 -10.68 -22.42 6.97
N LEU A 712 -9.99 -21.36 6.55
CA LEU A 712 -8.87 -21.46 5.64
C LEU A 712 -7.84 -20.37 5.93
N SER A 713 -6.57 -20.78 6.02
CA SER A 713 -5.44 -19.87 5.97
C SER A 713 -4.36 -20.43 5.06
N VAL A 714 -3.85 -19.58 4.16
CA VAL A 714 -2.73 -19.90 3.26
C VAL A 714 -1.48 -19.25 3.83
N ILE A 715 -0.53 -20.08 4.29
CA ILE A 715 0.70 -19.64 4.95
C ILE A 715 1.88 -19.93 4.02
N ASP A 716 2.45 -18.86 3.47
CA ASP A 716 3.66 -18.89 2.67
C ASP A 716 4.92 -18.78 3.53
N ALA A 717 5.94 -19.55 3.19
CA ALA A 717 7.30 -19.43 3.71
C ALA A 717 8.28 -19.44 2.53
N ASN A 718 8.83 -18.26 2.21
CA ASN A 718 9.79 -18.10 1.12
C ASN A 718 11.16 -18.70 1.51
N LEU A 719 11.48 -19.89 1.02
CA LEU A 719 12.77 -20.56 1.24
C LEU A 719 13.72 -20.38 0.05
N GLY A 720 13.50 -19.35 -0.78
CA GLY A 720 14.33 -19.02 -1.94
C GLY A 720 15.56 -18.17 -1.64
N VAL A 721 15.77 -17.75 -0.38
CA VAL A 721 16.87 -16.85 0.05
C VAL A 721 16.96 -15.60 -0.83
N ASN A 722 15.81 -15.00 -1.11
CA ASN A 722 15.67 -13.83 -1.96
C ASN A 722 14.49 -13.00 -1.48
N LYS A 723 14.33 -11.80 -2.03
CA LYS A 723 13.26 -10.86 -1.64
C LYS A 723 12.18 -10.80 -2.73
N VAL A 724 11.91 -11.94 -3.37
CA VAL A 724 11.04 -12.02 -4.54
C VAL A 724 9.58 -11.70 -4.22
N ASN A 725 9.14 -11.71 -2.96
CA ASN A 725 7.77 -11.34 -2.62
C ASN A 725 7.45 -9.89 -3.04
N TYR A 726 8.46 -9.03 -3.22
CA TYR A 726 8.31 -7.70 -3.84
C TYR A 726 7.77 -7.77 -5.29
N TYR A 727 8.16 -8.78 -6.06
CA TYR A 727 7.81 -8.97 -7.47
C TYR A 727 6.61 -9.91 -7.67
N LEU A 728 6.02 -10.45 -6.59
CA LEU A 728 4.90 -11.36 -6.71
C LEU A 728 3.59 -10.60 -6.88
N LYS A 729 2.77 -11.11 -7.81
CA LYS A 729 1.35 -10.80 -7.92
C LYS A 729 0.56 -12.08 -7.72
N ARG A 730 -0.45 -12.06 -6.86
CA ARG A 730 -1.25 -13.23 -6.50
C ARG A 730 -2.73 -12.90 -6.62
N SER A 731 -3.53 -13.88 -7.03
CA SER A 731 -4.99 -13.87 -6.90
C SER A 731 -5.46 -15.18 -6.26
N LEU A 732 -6.57 -15.07 -5.53
CA LEU A 732 -7.12 -16.14 -4.71
C LEU A 732 -8.60 -16.31 -5.09
N GLU A 733 -8.98 -17.51 -5.47
CA GLU A 733 -10.36 -17.87 -5.78
C GLU A 733 -10.75 -19.10 -4.96
N LEU A 734 -11.90 -19.04 -4.29
CA LEU A 734 -12.41 -20.13 -3.49
C LEU A 734 -13.85 -20.42 -3.87
N ASP A 735 -14.08 -21.59 -4.48
CA ASP A 735 -15.40 -22.10 -4.76
C ASP A 735 -15.82 -23.09 -3.67
N ILE A 736 -16.94 -22.82 -3.00
CA ILE A 736 -17.53 -23.67 -1.97
C ILE A 736 -18.86 -24.19 -2.50
N THR A 737 -18.94 -25.49 -2.76
CA THR A 737 -20.16 -26.13 -3.27
C THR A 737 -20.70 -27.10 -2.22
N PHE A 738 -21.98 -26.98 -1.91
CA PHE A 738 -22.70 -27.97 -1.10
C PHE A 738 -23.17 -29.11 -1.98
N ASP A 739 -22.79 -30.35 -1.64
CA ASP A 739 -23.33 -31.53 -2.31
C ASP A 739 -24.75 -31.86 -1.81
N THR A 740 -25.37 -32.91 -2.37
CA THR A 740 -26.73 -33.35 -1.99
C THR A 740 -26.85 -33.80 -0.53
N ASN A 741 -25.72 -34.12 0.11
CA ASN A 741 -25.64 -34.50 1.53
C ASN A 741 -25.22 -33.32 2.42
N LEU A 742 -25.20 -32.10 1.87
CA LEU A 742 -24.76 -30.86 2.53
C LEU A 742 -23.29 -30.86 2.97
N ASN A 743 -22.45 -31.76 2.42
CA ASN A 743 -21.01 -31.64 2.61
C ASN A 743 -20.51 -30.43 1.81
N ALA A 744 -19.62 -29.65 2.41
CA ALA A 744 -19.03 -28.49 1.76
C ALA A 744 -17.72 -28.89 1.07
N VAL A 745 -17.74 -28.93 -0.26
CA VAL A 745 -16.57 -29.15 -1.11
C VAL A 745 -15.96 -27.79 -1.45
N HIS A 746 -14.72 -27.59 -1.04
CA HIS A 746 -13.96 -26.36 -1.25
C HIS A 746 -12.95 -26.61 -2.36
N THR A 747 -12.89 -25.72 -3.35
CA THR A 747 -11.84 -25.68 -4.38
C THR A 747 -11.14 -24.33 -4.29
N LEU A 748 -9.93 -24.35 -3.74
CA LEU A 748 -9.06 -23.18 -3.63
C LEU A 748 -8.13 -23.13 -4.84
N THR A 749 -8.20 -22.05 -5.61
CA THR A 749 -7.27 -21.73 -6.68
C THR A 749 -6.38 -20.56 -6.27
N ILE A 750 -5.07 -20.77 -6.25
CA ILE A 750 -4.06 -19.74 -6.00
C ILE A 750 -3.28 -19.55 -7.30
N SER A 751 -3.41 -18.39 -7.92
CA SER A 751 -2.63 -18.03 -9.11
C SER A 751 -1.56 -17.02 -8.74
N GLN A 752 -0.32 -17.25 -9.17
CA GLN A 752 0.82 -16.39 -8.84
C GLN A 752 1.63 -16.06 -10.10
N LYS A 753 2.10 -14.82 -10.20
CA LYS A 753 3.01 -14.35 -11.24
C LYS A 753 4.23 -13.71 -10.58
N ASN A 754 5.42 -14.17 -10.96
CA ASN A 754 6.67 -13.54 -10.57
C ASN A 754 7.07 -12.53 -11.65
N THR A 755 7.01 -11.23 -11.34
CA THR A 755 7.33 -10.16 -12.28
C THR A 755 8.81 -9.78 -12.30
N ALA A 756 9.67 -10.51 -11.57
CA ALA A 756 11.10 -10.34 -11.66
C ALA A 756 11.57 -10.61 -13.11
N THR A 757 12.54 -9.81 -13.56
CA THR A 757 13.16 -9.92 -14.89
C THR A 757 14.60 -10.42 -14.83
N THR A 758 15.18 -10.56 -13.65
CA THR A 758 16.56 -11.00 -13.43
C THR A 758 16.64 -12.05 -12.33
N THR A 759 17.65 -12.93 -12.41
CA THR A 759 18.05 -13.84 -11.33
C THR A 759 18.93 -13.15 -10.29
N SER A 760 19.40 -11.93 -10.58
CA SER A 760 20.28 -11.21 -9.69
C SER A 760 19.57 -10.88 -8.39
N TRP A 761 20.23 -11.16 -7.28
CA TRP A 761 19.76 -10.74 -5.97
C TRP A 761 19.43 -9.23 -6.01
N PRO A 762 18.31 -8.78 -5.42
CA PRO A 762 17.43 -9.49 -4.50
C PRO A 762 16.29 -10.27 -5.18
N ALA A 763 16.24 -10.32 -6.51
CA ALA A 763 15.25 -11.07 -7.28
C ALA A 763 15.63 -12.56 -7.40
N GLY A 764 14.78 -13.36 -8.05
CA GLY A 764 15.02 -14.79 -8.21
C GLY A 764 13.73 -15.58 -8.44
N SER A 765 13.85 -16.90 -8.41
CA SER A 765 12.70 -17.79 -8.40
C SER A 765 12.05 -17.79 -7.01
N TYR A 766 10.72 -17.78 -6.95
CA TYR A 766 9.99 -17.90 -5.69
C TYR A 766 9.87 -19.36 -5.28
N LYS A 767 10.76 -19.81 -4.39
CA LYS A 767 10.72 -21.15 -3.80
C LYS A 767 9.97 -21.06 -2.48
N ASN A 768 8.72 -21.49 -2.48
CA ASN A 768 7.80 -21.31 -1.36
C ASN A 768 7.40 -22.67 -0.77
N TYR A 769 7.61 -22.85 0.54
CA TYR A 769 6.99 -23.94 1.27
C TYR A 769 5.64 -23.45 1.79
N GLN A 770 4.59 -23.74 1.02
CA GLN A 770 3.24 -23.29 1.32
C GLN A 770 2.53 -24.28 2.22
N ARG A 771 1.77 -23.78 3.20
CA ARG A 771 0.92 -24.57 4.07
C ARG A 771 -0.52 -24.10 3.99
N LEU A 772 -1.45 -25.04 3.84
CA LEU A 772 -2.88 -24.81 4.02
C LEU A 772 -3.28 -25.24 5.43
N TYR A 773 -3.80 -24.30 6.22
CA TYR A 773 -4.42 -24.59 7.51
C TYR A 773 -5.92 -24.74 7.30
N LEU A 774 -6.40 -25.96 7.52
CA LEU A 774 -7.78 -26.41 7.26
C LEU A 774 -8.44 -26.86 8.57
N PRO A 775 -9.78 -26.98 8.62
CA PRO A 775 -10.46 -27.65 9.72
C PRO A 775 -9.87 -29.05 9.90
N LYS A 776 -9.78 -29.50 11.16
CA LYS A 776 -9.11 -30.75 11.52
C LYS A 776 -9.70 -31.97 10.78
N GLU A 777 -11.00 -31.93 10.55
CA GLU A 777 -11.80 -32.96 9.90
C GLU A 777 -11.75 -32.91 8.37
N ALA A 778 -11.04 -31.94 7.78
CA ALA A 778 -11.01 -31.78 6.33
C ALA A 778 -10.36 -32.98 5.63
N GLU A 779 -11.01 -33.45 4.57
CA GLU A 779 -10.53 -34.53 3.73
C GLU A 779 -9.98 -33.95 2.42
N LEU A 780 -8.69 -34.13 2.15
CA LEU A 780 -8.09 -33.70 0.89
C LEU A 780 -8.57 -34.64 -0.23
N LEU A 781 -9.19 -34.07 -1.26
CA LEU A 781 -9.65 -34.82 -2.44
C LEU A 781 -8.61 -34.78 -3.57
N SER A 782 -8.02 -33.61 -3.84
CA SER A 782 -6.94 -33.45 -4.82
C SER A 782 -6.09 -32.22 -4.52
N LEU A 783 -4.82 -32.28 -4.89
CA LEU A 783 -3.92 -31.13 -4.88
C LEU A 783 -3.15 -31.10 -6.20
N LYS A 784 -3.39 -30.08 -7.02
CA LYS A 784 -2.75 -29.91 -8.33
C LYS A 784 -1.88 -28.67 -8.36
N ARG A 785 -0.72 -28.79 -9.00
CA ARG A 785 0.17 -27.69 -9.34
C ARG A 785 0.32 -27.65 -10.85
N ASP A 786 -0.04 -26.52 -11.46
CA ASP A 786 -0.02 -26.30 -12.90
C ASP A 786 -0.77 -27.40 -13.69
N GLY A 787 -1.91 -27.84 -13.14
CA GLY A 787 -2.75 -28.90 -13.69
C GLY A 787 -2.27 -30.34 -13.40
N ILE A 788 -1.10 -30.52 -12.78
CA ILE A 788 -0.50 -31.83 -12.47
C ILE A 788 -0.72 -32.17 -11.00
N GLU A 789 -1.20 -33.38 -10.72
CA GLU A 789 -1.39 -33.86 -9.34
C GLU A 789 -0.06 -33.89 -8.57
N VAL A 790 -0.05 -33.33 -7.37
CA VAL A 790 1.09 -33.38 -6.46
C VAL A 790 1.13 -34.77 -5.83
N PRO A 791 2.23 -35.54 -5.96
CA PRO A 791 2.32 -36.86 -5.36
C PRO A 791 2.14 -36.79 -3.84
N ALA A 792 1.39 -37.73 -3.26
CA ALA A 792 1.12 -37.74 -1.81
C ALA A 792 2.38 -37.72 -0.94
N ARG A 793 3.50 -38.29 -1.41
CA ARG A 793 4.81 -38.26 -0.74
C ARG A 793 5.44 -36.87 -0.63
N ASP A 794 5.00 -35.94 -1.47
CA ASP A 794 5.48 -34.56 -1.53
C ASP A 794 4.52 -33.59 -0.79
N ILE A 795 3.50 -34.14 -0.11
CA ILE A 795 2.54 -33.42 0.72
C ILE A 795 2.76 -33.82 2.18
N ASP A 796 3.35 -32.93 2.95
CA ASP A 796 3.55 -33.10 4.38
C ASP A 796 2.20 -32.82 5.09
N THR A 797 1.63 -33.85 5.74
CA THR A 797 0.38 -33.70 6.50
C THR A 797 0.66 -33.73 8.00
N SER A 798 0.26 -32.69 8.72
CA SER A 798 0.40 -32.60 10.18
C SER A 798 -0.83 -31.98 10.85
N PHE A 799 -0.82 -31.93 12.19
CA PHE A 799 -1.88 -31.34 12.98
C PHE A 799 -1.28 -30.43 14.06
N GLU A 800 -1.62 -29.14 14.02
CA GLU A 800 -1.20 -28.13 15.01
C GLU A 800 -2.37 -27.17 15.24
N HIS A 801 -2.45 -26.54 16.42
CA HIS A 801 -3.46 -25.51 16.73
C HIS A 801 -4.92 -25.91 16.41
N ASN A 802 -5.24 -27.20 16.60
CA ASN A 802 -6.52 -27.82 16.23
C ASN A 802 -6.91 -27.61 14.74
N LYS A 803 -5.90 -27.64 13.86
CA LYS A 803 -6.04 -27.57 12.41
C LYS A 803 -5.33 -28.74 11.76
N LYS A 804 -5.83 -29.15 10.60
CA LYS A 804 -5.08 -30.02 9.67
C LYS A 804 -4.22 -29.14 8.79
N ILE A 805 -2.96 -29.51 8.64
CA ILE A 805 -1.99 -28.76 7.84
C ILE A 805 -1.58 -29.61 6.64
N LEU A 806 -1.64 -29.02 5.46
CA LEU A 806 -1.09 -29.58 4.23
C LEU A 806 0.07 -28.70 3.78
N GLY A 807 1.30 -29.19 3.92
CA GLY A 807 2.53 -28.50 3.52
C GLY A 807 3.11 -29.08 2.22
N TYR A 808 3.52 -28.22 1.30
CA TYR A 808 4.11 -28.65 0.03
C TYR A 808 4.97 -27.52 -0.57
N LEU A 809 5.89 -27.91 -1.46
CA LEU A 809 6.78 -26.96 -2.13
C LEU A 809 6.18 -26.48 -3.47
N VAL A 810 6.05 -25.18 -3.62
CA VAL A 810 5.68 -24.51 -4.88
C VAL A 810 6.87 -23.68 -5.36
N THR A 811 7.11 -23.65 -6.67
CA THR A 811 8.16 -22.81 -7.24
C THR A 811 7.60 -22.00 -8.40
N THR A 812 7.69 -20.67 -8.31
CA THR A 812 7.30 -19.76 -9.39
C THR A 812 8.56 -19.19 -10.04
N PRO A 813 8.90 -19.62 -11.28
CA PRO A 813 10.10 -19.15 -11.96
C PRO A 813 10.01 -17.65 -12.29
N ILE A 814 11.16 -17.04 -12.56
CA ILE A 814 11.27 -15.63 -12.97
C ILE A 814 10.46 -15.38 -14.23
N SER A 815 9.74 -14.25 -14.29
CA SER A 815 8.81 -13.91 -15.38
C SER A 815 7.73 -14.95 -15.66
N GLY A 816 7.60 -15.97 -14.81
CA GLY A 816 6.68 -17.07 -14.97
C GLY A 816 5.47 -16.98 -14.04
N THR A 817 4.58 -17.94 -14.22
CA THR A 817 3.39 -18.12 -13.39
C THR A 817 3.39 -19.50 -12.77
N SER A 818 2.70 -19.63 -11.65
CA SER A 818 2.31 -20.92 -11.09
C SER A 818 0.86 -20.86 -10.66
N GLN A 819 0.18 -21.98 -10.75
CA GLN A 819 -1.18 -22.16 -10.25
C GLN A 819 -1.25 -23.38 -9.36
N LEU A 820 -1.88 -23.20 -8.21
CA LEU A 820 -2.23 -24.29 -7.32
C LEU A 820 -3.75 -24.42 -7.23
N VAL A 821 -4.26 -25.64 -7.32
CA VAL A 821 -5.66 -25.98 -7.09
C VAL A 821 -5.75 -27.05 -6.01
N ALA A 822 -6.29 -26.70 -4.84
CA ALA A 822 -6.53 -27.62 -3.74
C ALA A 822 -8.03 -27.85 -3.57
N THR A 823 -8.46 -29.10 -3.66
CA THR A 823 -9.86 -29.48 -3.45
C THR A 823 -9.97 -30.33 -2.19
N TYR A 824 -10.79 -29.91 -1.24
CA TYR A 824 -11.02 -30.63 0.01
C TYR A 824 -12.49 -30.60 0.41
N ARG A 825 -12.91 -31.58 1.21
CA ARG A 825 -14.28 -31.76 1.66
C ARG A 825 -14.38 -31.62 3.18
N LEU A 826 -15.41 -30.92 3.62
CA LEU A 826 -15.88 -30.93 5.01
C LEU A 826 -17.19 -31.68 5.06
N ASN A 827 -17.24 -32.76 5.85
CA ASN A 827 -18.45 -33.53 6.03
C ASN A 827 -19.41 -32.81 6.95
N ALA A 828 -20.69 -32.75 6.58
CA ALA A 828 -21.70 -32.19 7.46
C ALA A 828 -21.82 -33.04 8.73
N ALA A 829 -21.61 -32.43 9.90
CA ALA A 829 -21.78 -33.11 11.18
C ALA A 829 -23.27 -33.28 11.56
N THR A 830 -24.19 -32.64 10.84
CA THR A 830 -25.60 -32.50 11.21
C THR A 830 -26.53 -33.38 10.38
N THR A 831 -27.46 -34.04 11.05
CA THR A 831 -28.56 -34.84 10.47
C THR A 831 -29.76 -34.01 9.98
N ARG A 832 -29.66 -32.67 9.91
CA ARG A 832 -30.77 -31.76 9.55
C ARG A 832 -30.52 -30.97 8.27
N LEU A 833 -31.63 -30.63 7.58
CA LEU A 833 -31.69 -30.13 6.20
C LEU A 833 -31.30 -28.65 5.98
N ALA A 834 -31.13 -27.82 7.01
CA ALA A 834 -30.85 -26.37 6.85
C ALA A 834 -29.73 -25.89 7.80
N PRO A 835 -28.45 -25.88 7.35
CA PRO A 835 -27.33 -25.47 8.19
C PRO A 835 -27.13 -23.95 8.15
N ASN A 836 -26.73 -23.35 9.27
CA ASN A 836 -26.03 -22.06 9.21
C ASN A 836 -24.60 -22.34 8.73
N PHE A 837 -24.10 -21.60 7.74
CA PHE A 837 -22.74 -21.75 7.25
C PHE A 837 -21.90 -20.55 7.65
N SER A 838 -20.75 -20.81 8.28
CA SER A 838 -19.75 -19.78 8.53
C SER A 838 -18.43 -20.18 7.92
N PHE A 839 -17.85 -19.29 7.10
CA PHE A 839 -16.52 -19.45 6.55
C PHE A 839 -15.60 -18.34 7.09
N TYR A 840 -14.44 -18.75 7.61
CA TYR A 840 -13.42 -17.83 8.13
C TYR A 840 -12.14 -17.93 7.30
N TRP A 841 -11.84 -16.86 6.57
CA TRP A 841 -10.55 -16.67 5.90
C TRP A 841 -9.61 -15.91 6.84
N GLN A 842 -8.51 -16.55 7.24
CA GLN A 842 -7.48 -15.90 8.05
C GLN A 842 -6.30 -15.50 7.17
N LYS A 843 -6.04 -14.19 7.10
CA LYS A 843 -4.91 -13.61 6.38
C LYS A 843 -3.59 -13.98 7.08
N GLN A 844 -2.56 -14.28 6.28
CA GLN A 844 -1.19 -14.32 6.75
C GLN A 844 -0.61 -12.90 6.88
N PRO A 845 -0.02 -12.52 8.02
CA PRO A 845 0.70 -11.25 8.17
C PRO A 845 1.73 -11.01 7.06
N GLY A 846 1.93 -9.75 6.65
CA GLY A 846 2.94 -9.39 5.64
C GLY A 846 2.53 -9.64 4.19
N THR A 847 1.39 -10.30 3.95
CA THR A 847 0.80 -10.42 2.61
C THR A 847 0.08 -9.15 2.18
N THR A 848 0.01 -8.92 0.88
CA THR A 848 -0.66 -7.76 0.27
C THR A 848 -2.18 -7.95 0.19
N ALA A 849 -2.89 -6.88 -0.15
CA ALA A 849 -4.32 -6.90 -0.46
C ALA A 849 -4.59 -7.59 -1.81
N ASP A 850 -4.22 -8.87 -1.91
CA ASP A 850 -4.43 -9.70 -3.09
C ASP A 850 -5.93 -9.85 -3.36
N PRO A 851 -6.39 -9.82 -4.62
CA PRO A 851 -7.79 -10.10 -4.95
C PRO A 851 -8.21 -11.46 -4.39
N LEU A 852 -9.35 -11.48 -3.69
CA LEU A 852 -9.93 -12.69 -3.11
C LEU A 852 -11.40 -12.80 -3.53
N THR A 853 -11.72 -13.79 -4.34
CA THR A 853 -13.11 -14.10 -4.69
C THR A 853 -13.55 -15.36 -3.97
N VAL A 854 -14.67 -15.29 -3.25
CA VAL A 854 -15.31 -16.47 -2.65
C VAL A 854 -16.66 -16.66 -3.31
N LYS A 855 -16.93 -17.87 -3.81
CA LYS A 855 -18.24 -18.26 -4.35
C LYS A 855 -18.82 -19.37 -3.50
N ILE A 856 -20.09 -19.24 -3.13
CA ILE A 856 -20.81 -20.26 -2.37
C ILE A 856 -22.01 -20.69 -3.19
N SER A 857 -22.01 -21.94 -3.64
CA SER A 857 -23.10 -22.56 -4.38
C SER A 857 -23.88 -23.52 -3.48
N HIS A 858 -25.19 -23.30 -3.37
CA HIS A 858 -26.09 -24.08 -2.51
C HIS A 858 -27.16 -24.82 -3.33
N PRO A 859 -27.79 -25.89 -2.82
CA PRO A 859 -28.85 -26.59 -3.52
C PRO A 859 -30.15 -25.77 -3.65
N LEU A 860 -30.99 -26.12 -4.63
CA LEU A 860 -32.28 -25.46 -4.90
C LEU A 860 -33.25 -25.41 -3.71
N TYR A 861 -33.23 -26.42 -2.84
CA TYR A 861 -34.13 -26.47 -1.68
C TYR A 861 -33.69 -25.56 -0.53
N LEU A 862 -32.48 -24.98 -0.60
CA LEU A 862 -32.01 -23.99 0.37
C LEU A 862 -32.20 -22.58 -0.17
N THR A 863 -32.81 -21.71 0.64
CA THR A 863 -32.89 -20.28 0.37
C THR A 863 -32.07 -19.51 1.41
N PRO A 864 -31.11 -18.66 0.99
CA PRO A 864 -30.40 -17.77 1.91
C PRO A 864 -31.37 -16.77 2.55
N THR A 865 -31.35 -16.65 3.88
CA THR A 865 -32.15 -15.67 4.63
C THR A 865 -31.32 -14.55 5.24
N THR A 866 -30.06 -14.83 5.57
CA THR A 866 -29.10 -13.84 6.06
C THR A 866 -27.79 -14.06 5.35
N ILE A 867 -27.23 -13.00 4.76
CA ILE A 867 -25.96 -13.01 4.05
C ILE A 867 -25.11 -11.88 4.63
N SER A 868 -23.93 -12.20 5.16
CA SER A 868 -23.01 -11.20 5.69
C SER A 868 -21.56 -11.60 5.38
N PRO A 869 -20.74 -10.73 4.77
CA PRO A 869 -21.09 -9.41 4.20
C PRO A 869 -22.06 -9.54 3.02
N GLU A 870 -22.51 -8.42 2.44
CA GLU A 870 -23.37 -8.43 1.25
C GLU A 870 -22.67 -9.16 0.08
N ALA A 871 -23.44 -9.90 -0.72
CA ALA A 871 -22.96 -10.69 -1.84
C ALA A 871 -23.77 -10.43 -3.10
N ASP A 872 -23.17 -10.60 -4.27
CA ASP A 872 -23.93 -10.71 -5.52
C ASP A 872 -24.59 -12.09 -5.58
N TYR A 873 -25.92 -12.13 -5.65
CA TYR A 873 -26.72 -13.34 -5.60
C TYR A 873 -27.38 -13.59 -6.94
N GLN A 874 -26.93 -14.63 -7.65
CA GLN A 874 -27.47 -15.03 -8.95
C GLN A 874 -27.74 -16.53 -8.97
N GLY A 875 -29.00 -16.90 -9.18
CA GLY A 875 -29.44 -18.29 -9.16
C GLY A 875 -29.22 -18.95 -7.79
N GLN A 876 -28.30 -19.92 -7.74
CA GLN A 876 -27.93 -20.69 -6.54
C GLN A 876 -26.53 -20.32 -6.01
N THR A 877 -25.93 -19.24 -6.52
CA THR A 877 -24.55 -18.86 -6.20
C THR A 877 -24.48 -17.47 -5.59
N LEU A 878 -23.80 -17.38 -4.45
CA LEU A 878 -23.42 -16.16 -3.76
C LEU A 878 -21.97 -15.85 -4.09
N THR A 879 -21.70 -14.68 -4.67
CA THR A 879 -20.35 -14.23 -5.02
C THR A 879 -19.91 -13.07 -4.14
N PHE A 880 -18.79 -13.25 -3.45
CA PHE A 880 -18.15 -12.26 -2.59
C PHE A 880 -16.84 -11.80 -3.25
N ASN A 881 -16.81 -10.55 -3.69
CA ASN A 881 -15.60 -9.92 -4.22
C ASN A 881 -14.88 -9.18 -3.07
N LEU A 882 -13.89 -9.83 -2.50
CA LEU A 882 -13.14 -9.39 -1.33
C LEU A 882 -11.67 -9.12 -1.73
N ASP A 883 -10.86 -8.85 -0.72
CA ASP A 883 -9.40 -8.84 -0.83
C ASP A 883 -8.78 -9.51 0.41
N ASN A 884 -7.49 -9.84 0.30
CA ASN A 884 -6.66 -10.41 1.36
C ASN A 884 -5.96 -9.34 2.23
N SER A 885 -6.55 -8.15 2.41
CA SER A 885 -5.95 -7.10 3.26
C SER A 885 -6.12 -7.34 4.76
N SER A 886 -7.15 -8.09 5.16
CA SER A 886 -7.39 -8.51 6.54
C SER A 886 -8.24 -9.79 6.60
N ASN A 887 -8.50 -10.30 7.80
CA ASN A 887 -9.33 -11.49 7.99
C ASN A 887 -10.74 -11.28 7.44
N ARG A 888 -11.38 -12.32 6.88
CA ARG A 888 -12.76 -12.26 6.39
C ARG A 888 -13.60 -13.31 7.08
N ARG A 889 -14.83 -12.95 7.44
CA ARG A 889 -15.85 -13.89 7.91
C ARG A 889 -17.07 -13.75 7.02
N ILE A 890 -17.49 -14.86 6.44
CA ILE A 890 -18.73 -14.99 5.69
C ILE A 890 -19.70 -15.81 6.53
N ILE A 891 -20.94 -15.34 6.65
CA ILE A 891 -22.04 -16.02 7.34
C ILE A 891 -23.22 -16.07 6.37
N VAL A 892 -23.72 -17.28 6.13
CA VAL A 892 -24.93 -17.52 5.34
C VAL A 892 -25.87 -18.40 6.15
N ASN A 893 -27.05 -17.87 6.47
CA ASN A 893 -28.12 -18.65 7.09
C ASN A 893 -29.07 -19.11 5.99
N TYR A 894 -29.46 -20.38 6.03
CA TYR A 894 -30.38 -20.97 5.06
C TYR A 894 -31.69 -21.39 5.73
N THR A 895 -32.77 -21.33 4.96
CA THR A 895 -34.03 -22.03 5.26
C THR A 895 -34.28 -23.09 4.20
N ALA A 896 -34.67 -24.29 4.62
CA ALA A 896 -35.16 -25.32 3.71
C ALA A 896 -36.59 -24.98 3.28
N GLN A 897 -36.89 -25.10 1.99
CA GLN A 897 -38.25 -24.99 1.45
C GLN A 897 -39.02 -26.30 1.60
#